data_AF-A0A1A7Z7I3-F1
#
_entry.id   AF-A0A1A7Z7I3-F1
#
_cell.length_a   1.000
_cell.length_b   1.000
_cell.length_c   1.000
_cell.angle_alpha   90.00
_cell.angle_beta   90.00
_cell.angle_gamma   90.00
#
_symmetry.space_group_name_H-M   'P 1'
#
loop_
_entity.id
_entity.type
_entity.pdbx_description
1 polymer ?
#
loop_
_entity_poly.entity_id
_entity_poly.type
_entity_poly.pdbx_seq_one_letter_code
_entity_poly.pdbx_strand_id
1 'polypeptide(L)'
;MKFVYRGRIAVFSVTVLRDERIVVVAEQRPDATEEDSFQWMSRVLQAIDSIHGVGIFCLALVPANTLPKTPLGGIHLSEIKQLYLEGGLHPCNVLMCPHTCVTNLPKPRQKQPEIGPASVMVGNLVSGKRIAQASGRDLGQTDDNDQFLFLSEILQWRAQTTPDHVLYTLLSSRGAVSNSLTCLQLHKRAERVAALLMERGGLQEGDHVALVYPPGIDLIAAFYGCLYAGCVPITVRPPHPQNISTTLPTVKMIVEVSHSACVMTTAVICKLLRSKEAMATVDIRNWPPVLDTDDLPKKKPPVLYKPTNPDGLAYLDFSVSTTGMLAGVQMSHNAVGAFCRSVKLQCELYPSREVAICLDPYCGLGFVLWCLCSVYSGHQSILIPPVELESNPALWLLAVSQLRVRDTFCSYSVMELCTKGLGLQTEALKARGLDLSRVRACVVVAEERPRMALTHSFSKLFKDLGLHPRSVSTAFGCRVNLAICLQGTSGPDPTTVYVDMRALRHDRVRLVERGSPHSLPLMESGKILPGVRIIIANPETKGPLGDSHLGEIWVHSAHNGSGYYSGYGEEVLQSDHFNSRLSFGDTQTVWARTGYLGFLRRTELTDANGERHDALFVVGALEEAMELRGMRYHPIDIETSVIRAHKSIMECAVFTWTNLLVVVVELEGSEQEALDLVPMVTKAVLEEHYLIVGVVVVTDIGVIPINSRGEKQRMHLRDGFLQDQLDPIYVAYNM
;
A
#
# COMPACT_ATOMS: atom_id res chain seq x y z
N MET A 1 49.28 6.54 19.92
CA MET A 1 49.13 7.16 18.58
C MET A 1 48.55 8.55 18.72
N LYS A 2 49.12 9.57 18.08
CA LYS A 2 48.53 10.92 18.00
C LYS A 2 47.55 10.97 16.82
N PHE A 3 46.36 10.38 17.00
CA PHE A 3 45.35 10.27 15.94
C PHE A 3 44.60 11.59 15.70
N VAL A 4 44.18 12.27 16.78
CA VAL A 4 43.53 13.59 16.74
C VAL A 4 44.51 14.71 17.08
N TYR A 5 44.35 15.88 16.47
CA TYR A 5 45.12 17.08 16.81
C TYR A 5 44.73 17.64 18.19
N ARG A 6 45.72 17.88 19.06
CA ARG A 6 45.48 18.56 20.35
C ARG A 6 44.87 19.94 20.10
N GLY A 7 43.77 20.25 20.80
CA GLY A 7 43.04 21.50 20.62
C GLY A 7 42.05 21.52 19.44
N ARG A 8 41.76 20.37 18.83
CA ARG A 8 40.76 20.21 17.74
C ARG A 8 39.69 19.18 18.07
N ILE A 9 39.19 19.24 19.32
CA ILE A 9 38.12 18.41 19.85
C ILE A 9 37.06 19.32 20.46
N ALA A 10 35.82 19.19 20.00
CA ALA A 10 34.64 19.81 20.58
C ALA A 10 33.90 18.78 21.44
N VAL A 11 33.55 19.16 22.68
CA VAL A 11 32.68 18.36 23.56
C VAL A 11 31.54 19.24 24.02
N PHE A 12 30.32 18.82 23.76
CA PHE A 12 29.11 19.55 24.14
C PHE A 12 27.99 18.57 24.48
N SER A 13 26.92 19.08 25.07
CA SER A 13 25.73 18.29 25.35
C SER A 13 24.60 18.61 24.39
N VAL A 14 23.77 17.61 24.11
CA VAL A 14 22.50 17.73 23.39
C VAL A 14 21.38 17.16 24.25
N THR A 15 20.23 17.83 24.27
CA THR A 15 19.06 17.32 24.98
C THR A 15 18.42 16.20 24.17
N VAL A 16 18.27 15.02 24.76
CA VAL A 16 17.58 13.85 24.19
C VAL A 16 16.74 13.22 25.28
N LEU A 17 15.46 12.98 25.01
CA LEU A 17 14.52 12.44 26.01
C LEU A 17 14.48 13.25 27.33
N ARG A 18 14.65 14.58 27.23
CA ARG A 18 14.67 15.54 28.36
C ARG A 18 15.91 15.50 29.26
N ASP A 19 16.92 14.71 28.92
CA ASP A 19 18.20 14.73 29.61
C ASP A 19 19.32 15.19 28.68
N GLU A 20 20.41 15.68 29.26
CA GLU A 20 21.61 16.03 28.50
C GLU A 20 22.44 14.78 28.16
N ARG A 21 22.93 14.73 26.92
CA ARG A 21 23.72 13.64 26.35
C ARG A 21 25.00 14.18 25.73
N ILE A 22 26.13 13.54 26.02
CA ILE A 22 27.45 14.01 25.61
C ILE A 22 27.70 13.68 24.13
N VAL A 23 28.12 14.68 23.36
CA VAL A 23 28.58 14.54 21.98
C VAL A 23 30.04 14.98 21.90
N VAL A 24 30.86 14.17 21.24
CA VAL A 24 32.28 14.44 21.00
C VAL A 24 32.50 14.55 19.50
N VAL A 25 33.02 15.68 19.03
CA VAL A 25 33.41 15.89 17.63
C VAL A 25 34.91 16.17 17.58
N ALA A 26 35.65 15.46 16.73
CA ALA A 26 37.10 15.61 16.64
C ALA A 26 37.59 15.60 15.19
N GLU A 27 38.62 16.39 14.90
CA GLU A 27 39.29 16.31 13.59
C GLU A 27 40.22 15.08 13.52
N GLN A 28 39.96 14.19 12.56
CA GLN A 28 40.88 13.12 12.24
C GLN A 28 41.99 13.61 11.31
N ARG A 29 43.11 12.87 11.28
CA ARG A 29 44.19 13.15 10.32
C ARG A 29 43.78 12.76 8.89
N PRO A 30 44.31 13.43 7.85
CA PRO A 30 43.98 13.14 6.46
C PRO A 30 44.32 11.71 6.01
N ASP A 31 45.31 11.07 6.64
CA ASP A 31 45.83 9.74 6.35
C ASP A 31 45.25 8.64 7.26
N ALA A 32 44.18 8.94 8.01
CA ALA A 32 43.53 7.99 8.91
C ALA A 32 42.74 6.92 8.13
N THR A 33 42.95 5.65 8.47
CA THR A 33 42.10 4.54 8.00
C THR A 33 40.81 4.44 8.83
N GLU A 34 39.79 3.72 8.33
CA GLU A 34 38.58 3.40 9.10
C GLU A 34 38.91 2.58 10.36
N GLU A 35 39.88 1.65 10.26
CA GLU A 35 40.32 0.85 11.40
C GLU A 35 40.97 1.73 12.48
N ASP A 36 41.85 2.67 12.10
CA ASP A 36 42.45 3.63 13.03
C ASP A 36 41.38 4.48 13.73
N SER A 37 40.36 4.88 12.96
CA SER A 37 39.21 5.66 13.44
C SER A 37 38.45 4.86 14.49
N PHE A 38 38.04 3.63 14.18
CA PHE A 38 37.29 2.77 15.09
C PHE A 38 38.09 2.42 16.36
N GLN A 39 39.38 2.11 16.23
CA GLN A 39 40.26 1.87 17.38
C GLN A 39 40.37 3.11 18.29
N TRP A 40 40.45 4.30 17.70
CA TRP A 40 40.47 5.55 18.46
C TRP A 40 39.13 5.79 19.17
N MET A 41 38.00 5.68 18.47
CA MET A 41 36.66 5.85 19.04
C MET A 41 36.43 4.90 20.21
N SER A 42 36.78 3.62 20.06
CA SER A 42 36.63 2.59 21.10
C SER A 42 37.46 2.90 22.35
N ARG A 43 38.71 3.36 22.18
CA ARG A 43 39.56 3.76 23.30
C ARG A 43 39.02 5.01 24.01
N VAL A 44 38.46 5.96 23.27
CA VAL A 44 37.86 7.18 23.84
C VAL A 44 36.63 6.84 24.68
N LEU A 45 35.76 5.95 24.18
CA LEU A 45 34.60 5.46 24.92
C LEU A 45 35.03 4.82 26.25
N GLN A 46 35.97 3.87 26.21
CA GLN A 46 36.49 3.20 27.42
C GLN A 46 37.16 4.18 28.39
N ALA A 47 37.92 5.15 27.88
CA ALA A 47 38.58 6.15 28.71
C ALA A 47 37.58 7.08 29.41
N ILE A 48 36.55 7.55 28.69
CA ILE A 48 35.54 8.43 29.28
C ILE A 48 34.69 7.69 30.31
N ASP A 49 34.28 6.46 30.03
CA ASP A 49 33.54 5.64 30.99
C ASP A 49 34.38 5.34 32.25
N SER A 50 35.63 4.90 32.09
CA SER A 50 36.49 4.55 33.23
C SER A 50 36.92 5.75 34.10
N ILE A 51 37.12 6.93 33.50
CA ILE A 51 37.60 8.13 34.22
C ILE A 51 36.43 8.93 34.80
N HIS A 52 35.33 9.08 34.04
CA HIS A 52 34.24 9.99 34.38
C HIS A 52 32.94 9.25 34.77
N GLY A 53 32.81 7.96 34.49
CA GLY A 53 31.59 7.18 34.76
C GLY A 53 30.38 7.65 33.97
N VAL A 54 30.59 8.17 32.75
CA VAL A 54 29.53 8.69 31.88
C VAL A 54 29.58 8.07 30.49
N GLY A 55 28.41 7.79 29.92
CA GLY A 55 28.28 7.33 28.54
C GLY A 55 28.31 8.48 27.53
N ILE A 56 28.91 8.24 26.37
CA ILE A 56 28.86 9.15 25.21
C ILE A 56 27.66 8.77 24.36
N PHE A 57 26.92 9.75 23.83
CA PHE A 57 25.78 9.49 22.94
C PHE A 57 26.19 9.44 21.48
N CYS A 58 27.07 10.33 21.05
CA CYS A 58 27.59 10.38 19.70
C CYS A 58 29.07 10.78 19.70
N LEU A 59 29.86 10.08 18.90
CA LEU A 59 31.24 10.43 18.61
C LEU A 59 31.40 10.55 17.09
N ALA A 60 31.75 11.75 16.63
CA ALA A 60 31.90 12.06 15.20
C ALA A 60 33.35 12.49 14.89
N LEU A 61 33.93 11.93 13.84
CA LEU A 61 35.22 12.35 13.29
C LEU A 61 35.00 13.12 12.00
N VAL A 62 35.54 14.33 11.93
CA VAL A 62 35.44 15.21 10.75
C VAL A 62 36.80 15.37 10.07
N PRO A 63 36.86 15.76 8.78
CA PRO A 63 38.13 15.97 8.10
C PRO A 63 39.01 17.03 8.78
N ALA A 64 40.31 17.01 8.50
CA ALA A 64 41.23 17.99 9.06
C ALA A 64 40.92 19.43 8.60
N ASN A 65 40.97 20.38 9.52
CA ASN A 65 40.71 21.81 9.34
C ASN A 65 39.26 22.17 8.95
N THR A 66 38.27 21.32 9.23
CA THR A 66 36.86 21.64 8.97
C THR A 66 36.12 22.18 10.18
N LEU A 67 36.62 22.00 11.41
CA LEU A 67 35.92 22.53 12.59
C LEU A 67 35.96 24.07 12.59
N PRO A 68 34.80 24.74 12.69
CA PRO A 68 34.72 26.18 12.86
C PRO A 68 35.58 26.69 14.02
N LYS A 69 36.28 27.81 13.79
CA LYS A 69 37.19 28.44 14.75
C LYS A 69 36.75 29.86 15.03
N THR A 70 36.86 30.25 16.29
CA THR A 70 36.78 31.64 16.74
C THR A 70 37.89 32.48 16.08
N PRO A 71 37.75 33.82 16.03
CA PRO A 71 38.80 34.72 15.54
C PRO A 71 40.15 34.57 16.26
N LEU A 72 40.15 34.02 17.48
CA LEU A 72 41.35 33.76 18.29
C LEU A 72 41.97 32.37 18.03
N GLY A 73 41.44 31.61 17.06
CA GLY A 73 41.96 30.30 16.65
C GLY A 73 41.49 29.11 17.50
N GLY A 74 40.72 29.34 18.58
CA GLY A 74 40.07 28.28 19.35
C GLY A 74 38.80 27.76 18.67
N ILE A 75 38.35 26.56 19.04
CA ILE A 75 37.15 25.91 18.47
C ILE A 75 35.88 26.71 18.78
N HIS A 76 35.03 26.93 17.76
CA HIS A 76 33.75 27.62 17.91
C HIS A 76 32.63 26.64 18.29
N LEU A 77 32.56 26.28 19.58
CA LEU A 77 31.68 25.22 20.10
C LEU A 77 30.19 25.39 19.72
N SER A 78 29.67 26.62 19.78
CA SER A 78 28.27 26.90 19.50
C SER A 78 27.89 26.61 18.04
N GLU A 79 28.80 26.89 17.12
CA GLU A 79 28.58 26.71 15.68
C GLU A 79 28.69 25.23 15.32
N ILE A 80 29.65 24.51 15.91
CA ILE A 80 29.76 23.06 15.76
C ILE A 80 28.52 22.35 16.30
N LYS A 81 28.02 22.76 17.47
CA LYS A 81 26.77 22.22 18.03
C LYS A 81 25.59 22.47 17.09
N GLN A 82 25.52 23.65 16.48
CA GLN A 82 24.48 23.96 15.51
C GLN A 82 24.58 23.09 14.25
N LEU A 83 25.78 22.98 13.66
CA LEU A 83 26.03 22.09 12.52
C LEU A 83 25.68 20.63 12.84
N TYR A 84 25.99 20.14 14.04
CA TYR A 84 25.58 18.81 14.48
C TYR A 84 24.06 18.63 14.50
N LEU A 85 23.34 19.61 15.05
CA LEU A 85 21.87 19.55 15.18
C LEU A 85 21.15 19.71 13.83
N GLU A 86 21.79 20.35 12.86
CA GLU A 86 21.27 20.58 11.51
C GLU A 86 21.70 19.51 10.50
N GLY A 87 22.62 18.61 10.87
CA GLY A 87 23.16 17.59 9.95
C GLY A 87 24.13 18.17 8.91
N GLY A 88 24.97 19.13 9.31
CA GLY A 88 25.93 19.82 8.43
C GLY A 88 27.39 19.70 8.90
N LEU A 89 27.76 18.61 9.60
CA LEU A 89 29.15 18.38 10.01
C LEU A 89 29.96 17.67 8.94
N HIS A 90 29.31 16.89 8.07
CA HIS A 90 29.93 16.03 7.07
C HIS A 90 31.06 15.17 7.66
N PRO A 91 30.77 14.37 8.71
CA PRO A 91 31.77 13.53 9.35
C PRO A 91 32.24 12.42 8.40
N CYS A 92 33.49 12.01 8.55
CA CYS A 92 34.06 10.85 7.88
C CYS A 92 33.68 9.54 8.58
N ASN A 93 33.46 9.58 9.90
CA ASN A 93 33.05 8.44 10.70
C ASN A 93 32.13 8.91 11.82
N VAL A 94 31.06 8.16 12.09
CA VAL A 94 30.12 8.41 13.18
C VAL A 94 29.89 7.14 13.97
N LEU A 95 29.93 7.26 15.29
CA LEU A 95 29.57 6.20 16.20
C LEU A 95 28.53 6.70 17.20
N MET A 96 27.33 6.17 17.10
CA MET A 96 26.26 6.41 18.07
C MET A 96 26.30 5.33 19.15
N CYS A 97 26.15 5.73 20.41
CA CYS A 97 26.11 4.78 21.54
C CYS A 97 24.85 4.97 22.42
N PRO A 98 23.64 4.88 21.84
CA PRO A 98 22.41 5.09 22.60
C PRO A 98 22.16 4.02 23.68
N HIS A 99 22.67 2.79 23.53
CA HIS A 99 22.41 1.72 24.50
C HIS A 99 23.09 1.94 25.84
N THR A 100 24.26 2.61 25.85
CA THR A 100 25.05 2.82 27.08
C THR A 100 24.61 4.06 27.86
N CYS A 101 24.05 5.07 27.20
CA CYS A 101 23.74 6.36 27.83
C CYS A 101 22.23 6.64 28.01
N VAL A 102 21.34 5.89 27.37
CA VAL A 102 19.89 6.11 27.49
C VAL A 102 19.27 5.15 28.50
N THR A 103 19.11 5.62 29.74
CA THR A 103 18.53 4.84 30.85
C THR A 103 17.07 5.17 31.15
N ASN A 104 16.55 6.26 30.59
CA ASN A 104 15.23 6.83 30.87
C ASN A 104 14.11 6.37 29.93
N LEU A 105 14.29 5.22 29.26
CA LEU A 105 13.24 4.64 28.41
C LEU A 105 12.04 4.14 29.23
N PRO A 106 10.80 4.23 28.70
CA PRO A 106 9.63 3.67 29.35
C PRO A 106 9.82 2.19 29.66
N LYS A 107 9.33 1.76 30.84
CA LYS A 107 9.40 0.34 31.23
C LYS A 107 8.75 -0.53 30.14
N PRO A 108 9.38 -1.65 29.73
CA PRO A 108 8.76 -2.59 28.81
C PRO A 108 7.37 -3.01 29.31
N ARG A 109 6.41 -3.14 28.39
CA ARG A 109 5.07 -3.64 28.74
C ARG A 109 5.21 -5.10 29.16
N GLN A 110 4.83 -5.41 30.39
CA GLN A 110 4.62 -6.79 30.82
C GLN A 110 3.23 -7.23 30.35
N LYS A 111 3.11 -8.42 29.75
CA LYS A 111 1.80 -9.02 29.46
C LYS A 111 1.07 -9.16 30.80
N GLN A 112 -0.02 -8.42 30.99
CA GLN A 112 -0.80 -8.49 32.23
C GLN A 112 -1.39 -9.90 32.36
N PRO A 113 -1.48 -10.46 33.59
CA PRO A 113 -2.19 -11.71 33.82
C PRO A 113 -3.63 -11.57 33.34
N GLU A 114 -4.09 -12.52 32.52
CA GLU A 114 -5.29 -12.39 31.69
C GLU A 114 -6.55 -12.17 32.52
N ILE A 115 -7.13 -10.97 32.44
CA ILE A 115 -8.58 -10.83 32.56
C ILE A 115 -9.13 -11.36 31.23
N GLY A 116 -9.82 -12.49 31.28
CA GLY A 116 -10.37 -13.13 30.07
C GLY A 116 -11.16 -12.13 29.21
N PRO A 117 -11.12 -12.23 27.88
CA PRO A 117 -11.75 -11.22 27.00
C PRO A 117 -13.26 -11.11 27.21
N ALA A 118 -13.91 -12.20 27.66
CA ALA A 118 -15.30 -12.17 28.13
C ALA A 118 -15.49 -11.23 29.34
N SER A 119 -14.60 -11.26 30.33
CA SER A 119 -14.62 -10.36 31.49
C SER A 119 -14.33 -8.91 31.10
N VAL A 120 -13.46 -8.68 30.11
CA VAL A 120 -13.23 -7.33 29.55
C VAL A 120 -14.47 -6.82 28.82
N MET A 121 -15.14 -7.69 28.04
CA MET A 121 -16.41 -7.34 27.39
C MET A 121 -17.50 -7.06 28.42
N VAL A 122 -17.68 -7.91 29.44
CA VAL A 122 -18.64 -7.66 30.52
C VAL A 122 -18.34 -6.34 31.22
N GLY A 123 -17.07 -6.07 31.54
CA GLY A 123 -16.67 -4.77 32.11
C GLY A 123 -16.96 -3.59 31.19
N ASN A 124 -16.71 -3.73 29.88
CA ASN A 124 -17.06 -2.72 28.88
C ASN A 124 -18.58 -2.51 28.79
N LEU A 125 -19.38 -3.58 28.71
CA LEU A 125 -20.84 -3.52 28.66
C LEU A 125 -21.42 -2.90 29.93
N VAL A 126 -20.92 -3.31 31.11
CA VAL A 126 -21.30 -2.75 32.42
C VAL A 126 -20.91 -1.28 32.53
N SER A 127 -19.79 -0.86 31.91
CA SER A 127 -19.40 0.56 31.82
C SER A 127 -20.08 1.32 30.66
N GLY A 128 -21.04 0.70 29.97
CA GLY A 128 -21.81 1.32 28.89
C GLY A 128 -21.05 1.49 27.57
N LYS A 129 -19.91 0.82 27.40
CA LYS A 129 -19.14 0.83 26.14
C LYS A 129 -19.77 -0.11 25.11
N ARG A 130 -19.90 0.39 23.89
CA ARG A 130 -20.40 -0.34 22.73
C ARG A 130 -19.35 -1.34 22.19
N ILE A 131 -19.82 -2.48 21.69
CA ILE A 131 -19.03 -3.39 20.86
C ILE A 131 -18.71 -2.70 19.52
N ALA A 132 -17.45 -2.76 19.12
CA ALA A 132 -16.97 -2.19 17.86
C ALA A 132 -17.42 -3.06 16.68
N GLN A 133 -18.68 -2.88 16.29
CA GLN A 133 -19.30 -3.50 15.13
C GLN A 133 -20.04 -2.44 14.32
N ALA A 134 -19.93 -2.52 13.00
CA ALA A 134 -20.63 -1.63 12.07
C ALA A 134 -21.06 -2.39 10.81
N SER A 135 -22.03 -1.82 10.10
CA SER A 135 -22.56 -2.37 8.86
C SER A 135 -22.76 -1.26 7.85
N GLY A 136 -22.50 -1.56 6.58
CA GLY A 136 -22.98 -0.73 5.48
C GLY A 136 -24.49 -0.88 5.31
N ARG A 137 -25.03 -0.11 4.37
CA ARG A 137 -26.46 -0.18 4.02
C ARG A 137 -26.83 -1.60 3.58
N ASP A 138 -28.06 -2.02 3.82
CA ASP A 138 -28.55 -3.25 3.20
C ASP A 138 -28.53 -3.12 1.66
N LEU A 139 -28.24 -4.22 0.98
CA LEU A 139 -28.24 -4.28 -0.49
C LEU A 139 -29.65 -4.10 -1.11
N GLY A 140 -30.71 -4.04 -0.28
CA GLY A 140 -32.11 -3.87 -0.69
C GLY A 140 -32.68 -5.08 -1.45
N GLN A 141 -33.98 -5.02 -1.77
CA GLN A 141 -34.59 -5.95 -2.73
C GLN A 141 -34.23 -5.57 -4.18
N THR A 142 -34.29 -6.57 -5.04
CA THR A 142 -33.64 -6.74 -6.34
C THR A 142 -34.00 -5.70 -7.42
N ASP A 143 -33.00 -5.19 -8.15
CA ASP A 143 -33.14 -4.38 -9.38
C ASP A 143 -33.39 -5.30 -10.60
N ASP A 144 -33.84 -4.77 -11.75
CA ASP A 144 -34.00 -5.52 -13.02
C ASP A 144 -32.74 -6.30 -13.47
N ASN A 145 -31.54 -5.85 -13.07
CA ASN A 145 -30.28 -6.53 -13.36
C ASN A 145 -30.07 -7.82 -12.54
N ASP A 146 -30.81 -8.05 -11.46
CA ASP A 146 -30.73 -9.28 -10.66
C ASP A 146 -31.46 -10.47 -11.32
N GLN A 147 -32.03 -10.30 -12.53
CA GLN A 147 -32.40 -11.45 -13.38
C GLN A 147 -31.21 -12.30 -13.80
N PHE A 148 -30.00 -11.73 -13.78
CA PHE A 148 -28.79 -12.40 -14.24
C PHE A 148 -27.84 -12.66 -13.07
N LEU A 149 -27.51 -13.93 -12.87
CA LEU A 149 -26.57 -14.36 -11.82
C LEU A 149 -25.11 -14.23 -12.26
N PHE A 150 -24.85 -14.10 -13.57
CA PHE A 150 -23.51 -14.18 -14.14
C PHE A 150 -23.18 -12.96 -15.02
N LEU A 151 -21.97 -12.41 -14.87
CA LEU A 151 -21.49 -11.28 -15.68
C LEU A 151 -21.48 -11.57 -17.18
N SER A 152 -21.23 -12.82 -17.57
CA SER A 152 -21.25 -13.26 -18.97
C SER A 152 -22.64 -13.12 -19.59
N GLU A 153 -23.70 -13.40 -18.82
CA GLU A 153 -25.10 -13.23 -19.24
C GLU A 153 -25.48 -11.76 -19.34
N ILE A 154 -25.04 -10.93 -18.37
CA ILE A 154 -25.26 -9.48 -18.41
C ILE A 154 -24.66 -8.88 -19.69
N LEU A 155 -23.44 -9.30 -20.07
CA LEU A 155 -22.82 -8.85 -21.32
C LEU A 155 -23.64 -9.28 -22.55
N GLN A 156 -24.12 -10.53 -22.59
CA GLN A 156 -24.96 -11.02 -23.69
C GLN A 156 -26.27 -10.23 -23.80
N TRP A 157 -26.94 -10.00 -22.66
CA TRP A 157 -28.17 -9.23 -22.59
C TRP A 157 -27.97 -7.78 -23.07
N ARG A 158 -26.91 -7.11 -22.63
CA ARG A 158 -26.58 -5.74 -23.09
C ARG A 158 -26.24 -5.69 -24.57
N ALA A 159 -25.53 -6.70 -25.10
CA ALA A 159 -25.22 -6.77 -26.52
C ALA A 159 -26.47 -6.90 -27.41
N GLN A 160 -27.58 -7.41 -26.85
CA GLN A 160 -28.87 -7.53 -27.54
C GLN A 160 -29.76 -6.31 -27.33
N THR A 161 -29.80 -5.77 -26.11
CA THR A 161 -30.72 -4.68 -25.73
C THR A 161 -30.17 -3.28 -26.01
N THR A 162 -28.87 -3.08 -25.81
CA THR A 162 -28.17 -1.81 -26.01
C THR A 162 -26.86 -2.00 -26.80
N PRO A 163 -26.90 -2.53 -28.03
CA PRO A 163 -25.72 -2.97 -28.79
C PRO A 163 -24.69 -1.86 -29.01
N ASP A 164 -25.15 -0.63 -29.25
CA ASP A 164 -24.31 0.52 -29.59
C ASP A 164 -23.87 1.33 -28.37
N HIS A 165 -24.33 0.96 -27.17
CA HIS A 165 -23.93 1.64 -25.94
C HIS A 165 -22.45 1.42 -25.63
N VAL A 166 -21.71 2.50 -25.38
CA VAL A 166 -20.27 2.46 -25.11
C VAL A 166 -20.03 2.11 -23.65
N LEU A 167 -19.29 1.02 -23.41
CA LEU A 167 -18.90 0.61 -22.06
C LEU A 167 -17.49 1.09 -21.72
N TYR A 168 -16.57 1.08 -22.68
CA TYR A 168 -15.16 1.36 -22.43
C TYR A 168 -14.60 2.32 -23.46
N THR A 169 -13.82 3.29 -23.00
CA THR A 169 -13.04 4.21 -23.83
C THR A 169 -11.62 4.27 -23.30
N LEU A 170 -10.65 3.85 -24.10
CA LEU A 170 -9.23 3.82 -23.75
C LEU A 170 -8.53 5.08 -24.27
N LEU A 171 -7.82 5.79 -23.39
CA LEU A 171 -7.03 6.96 -23.76
C LEU A 171 -5.56 6.61 -23.99
N SER A 172 -4.93 7.37 -24.90
CA SER A 172 -3.48 7.38 -25.11
C SER A 172 -2.81 8.52 -24.33
N SER A 173 -1.48 8.53 -24.24
CA SER A 173 -0.66 9.62 -23.68
C SER A 173 -0.98 11.01 -24.21
N ARG A 174 -1.50 11.11 -25.44
CA ARG A 174 -1.91 12.37 -26.06
C ARG A 174 -3.30 12.87 -25.62
N GLY A 175 -4.02 12.10 -24.80
CA GLY A 175 -5.41 12.37 -24.43
C GLY A 175 -6.44 12.01 -25.52
N ALA A 176 -5.99 11.48 -26.66
CA ALA A 176 -6.87 11.01 -27.72
C ALA A 176 -7.42 9.61 -27.40
N VAL A 177 -8.66 9.35 -27.84
CA VAL A 177 -9.27 8.02 -27.79
C VAL A 177 -8.48 7.07 -28.69
N SER A 178 -7.78 6.13 -28.06
CA SER A 178 -7.02 5.08 -28.74
C SER A 178 -7.96 3.97 -29.22
N ASN A 179 -8.90 3.58 -28.35
CA ASN A 179 -9.88 2.54 -28.67
C ASN A 179 -11.16 2.73 -27.87
N SER A 180 -12.27 2.14 -28.35
CA SER A 180 -13.55 2.17 -27.67
C SER A 180 -14.29 0.86 -27.91
N LEU A 181 -15.06 0.40 -26.92
CA LEU A 181 -15.89 -0.79 -27.04
C LEU A 181 -17.34 -0.49 -26.68
N THR A 182 -18.23 -0.76 -27.64
CA THR A 182 -19.66 -0.91 -27.36
C THR A 182 -19.97 -2.28 -26.76
N CYS A 183 -21.18 -2.44 -26.19
CA CYS A 183 -21.66 -3.73 -25.69
C CYS A 183 -21.53 -4.84 -26.76
N LEU A 184 -21.96 -4.57 -28.00
CA LEU A 184 -21.89 -5.54 -29.08
C LEU A 184 -20.44 -5.84 -29.52
N GLN A 185 -19.57 -4.82 -29.55
CA GLN A 185 -18.17 -5.02 -29.92
C GLN A 185 -17.42 -5.86 -28.89
N LEU A 186 -17.62 -5.61 -27.60
CA LEU A 186 -17.04 -6.41 -26.53
C LEU A 186 -17.53 -7.86 -26.61
N HIS A 187 -18.84 -8.06 -26.73
CA HIS A 187 -19.43 -9.39 -26.87
C HIS A 187 -18.83 -10.18 -28.06
N LYS A 188 -18.75 -9.56 -29.25
CA LYS A 188 -18.18 -10.21 -30.45
C LYS A 188 -16.68 -10.54 -30.29
N ARG A 189 -15.91 -9.68 -29.62
CA ARG A 189 -14.50 -9.97 -29.33
C ARG A 189 -14.36 -11.12 -28.34
N ALA A 190 -15.16 -11.14 -27.28
CA ALA A 190 -15.19 -12.23 -26.31
C ALA A 190 -15.61 -13.57 -26.96
N GLU A 191 -16.60 -13.59 -27.86
CA GLU A 191 -16.97 -14.79 -28.64
C GLU A 191 -15.76 -15.34 -29.41
N ARG A 192 -14.98 -14.47 -30.05
CA ARG A 192 -13.81 -14.87 -30.83
C ARG A 192 -12.65 -15.38 -29.97
N VAL A 193 -12.44 -14.78 -28.80
CA VAL A 193 -11.50 -15.29 -27.81
C VAL A 193 -11.93 -16.68 -27.33
N ALA A 194 -13.21 -16.88 -27.04
CA ALA A 194 -13.73 -18.19 -26.65
C ALA A 194 -13.52 -19.24 -27.76
N ALA A 195 -13.73 -18.87 -29.03
CA ALA A 195 -13.43 -19.75 -30.17
C ALA A 195 -11.95 -20.15 -30.21
N LEU A 196 -11.03 -19.21 -29.96
CA LEU A 196 -9.60 -19.48 -29.90
C LEU A 196 -9.26 -20.49 -28.80
N LEU A 197 -9.83 -20.31 -27.60
CA LEU A 197 -9.62 -21.19 -26.45
C LEU A 197 -10.13 -22.61 -26.72
N MET A 198 -11.32 -22.73 -27.31
CA MET A 198 -11.91 -24.03 -27.65
C MET A 198 -11.16 -24.74 -28.79
N GLU A 199 -10.77 -24.04 -29.85
CA GLU A 199 -10.16 -24.65 -31.04
C GLU A 199 -8.65 -24.93 -30.87
N ARG A 200 -7.90 -23.98 -30.30
CA ARG A 200 -6.44 -24.04 -30.21
C ARG A 200 -5.93 -24.33 -28.80
N GLY A 201 -6.70 -23.97 -27.77
CA GLY A 201 -6.33 -24.22 -26.37
C GLY A 201 -6.65 -25.63 -25.91
N GLY A 202 -7.67 -26.29 -26.51
CA GLY A 202 -8.11 -27.63 -26.09
C GLY A 202 -8.63 -27.65 -24.64
N LEU A 203 -9.07 -26.50 -24.13
CA LEU A 203 -9.41 -26.30 -22.73
C LEU A 203 -10.80 -26.85 -22.38
N GLN A 204 -10.94 -27.24 -21.12
CA GLN A 204 -12.18 -27.70 -20.51
C GLN A 204 -12.75 -26.64 -19.55
N GLU A 205 -13.99 -26.89 -19.13
CA GLU A 205 -14.62 -26.12 -18.06
C GLU A 205 -13.75 -26.18 -16.79
N GLY A 206 -13.51 -25.03 -16.17
CA GLY A 206 -12.69 -24.90 -14.97
C GLY A 206 -11.19 -24.73 -15.23
N ASP A 207 -10.71 -24.90 -16.46
CA ASP A 207 -9.29 -24.69 -16.77
C ASP A 207 -8.88 -23.24 -16.53
N HIS A 208 -7.68 -23.07 -15.99
CA HIS A 208 -7.13 -21.77 -15.63
C HIS A 208 -6.39 -21.12 -16.79
N VAL A 209 -6.63 -19.83 -17.03
CA VAL A 209 -6.03 -19.09 -18.14
C VAL A 209 -5.35 -17.83 -17.64
N ALA A 210 -4.03 -17.77 -17.74
CA ALA A 210 -3.27 -16.57 -17.40
C ALA A 210 -3.40 -15.52 -18.50
N LEU A 211 -3.94 -14.36 -18.15
CA LEU A 211 -4.13 -13.20 -19.01
C LEU A 211 -3.00 -12.21 -18.79
N VAL A 212 -1.98 -12.27 -19.64
CA VAL A 212 -0.79 -11.41 -19.57
C VAL A 212 -0.95 -10.29 -20.59
N TYR A 213 -1.60 -9.19 -20.20
CA TYR A 213 -1.89 -8.09 -21.11
C TYR A 213 -1.50 -6.73 -20.52
N PRO A 214 -1.03 -5.77 -21.33
CA PRO A 214 -0.98 -4.38 -20.89
C PRO A 214 -2.41 -3.87 -20.56
N PRO A 215 -2.55 -2.79 -19.75
CA PRO A 215 -3.85 -2.26 -19.40
C PRO A 215 -4.57 -1.76 -20.66
N GLY A 216 -5.71 -2.37 -20.97
CA GLY A 216 -6.42 -2.05 -22.20
C GLY A 216 -7.68 -2.89 -22.40
N ILE A 217 -8.33 -2.68 -23.53
CA ILE A 217 -9.58 -3.35 -23.86
C ILE A 217 -9.41 -4.82 -24.25
N ASP A 218 -8.21 -5.22 -24.68
CA ASP A 218 -7.94 -6.61 -25.06
C ASP A 218 -7.89 -7.53 -23.84
N LEU A 219 -7.39 -7.04 -22.70
CA LEU A 219 -7.51 -7.71 -21.39
C LEU A 219 -8.99 -7.97 -21.04
N ILE A 220 -9.85 -6.98 -21.24
CA ILE A 220 -11.29 -7.09 -20.94
C ILE A 220 -11.95 -8.13 -21.87
N ALA A 221 -11.66 -8.05 -23.17
CA ALA A 221 -12.17 -9.03 -24.14
C ALA A 221 -11.68 -10.45 -23.84
N ALA A 222 -10.41 -10.59 -23.43
CA ALA A 222 -9.83 -11.87 -23.05
C ALA A 222 -10.53 -12.46 -21.80
N PHE A 223 -10.75 -11.63 -20.78
CA PHE A 223 -11.46 -12.02 -19.56
C PHE A 223 -12.87 -12.57 -19.85
N TYR A 224 -13.69 -11.82 -20.59
CA TYR A 224 -15.03 -12.29 -20.95
C TYR A 224 -15.01 -13.48 -21.91
N GLY A 225 -13.98 -13.59 -22.74
CA GLY A 225 -13.76 -14.75 -23.60
C GLY A 225 -13.48 -16.03 -22.81
N CYS A 226 -12.70 -15.96 -21.73
CA CYS A 226 -12.53 -17.08 -20.79
C CYS A 226 -13.86 -17.50 -20.18
N LEU A 227 -14.67 -16.54 -19.70
CA LEU A 227 -16.00 -16.84 -19.14
C LEU A 227 -16.94 -17.50 -20.17
N TYR A 228 -16.87 -17.08 -21.43
CA TYR A 228 -17.62 -17.68 -22.53
C TYR A 228 -17.12 -19.08 -22.94
N ALA A 229 -15.87 -19.42 -22.62
CA ALA A 229 -15.30 -20.75 -22.80
C ALA A 229 -15.49 -21.66 -21.56
N GLY A 230 -15.93 -21.12 -20.42
CA GLY A 230 -16.01 -21.85 -19.15
C GLY A 230 -14.68 -21.97 -18.42
N CYS A 231 -13.67 -21.20 -18.84
CA CYS A 231 -12.36 -21.14 -18.21
C CYS A 231 -12.34 -20.11 -17.07
N VAL A 232 -11.42 -20.28 -16.11
CA VAL A 232 -11.20 -19.35 -15.01
C VAL A 232 -10.04 -18.41 -15.37
N PRO A 233 -10.32 -17.12 -15.68
CA PRO A 233 -9.28 -16.15 -16.00
C PRO A 233 -8.45 -15.76 -14.77
N ILE A 234 -7.18 -15.45 -15.01
CA ILE A 234 -6.23 -14.97 -14.02
C ILE A 234 -5.50 -13.76 -14.61
N THR A 235 -5.73 -12.56 -14.08
CA THR A 235 -5.09 -11.36 -14.61
C THR A 235 -3.67 -11.21 -14.10
N VAL A 236 -2.71 -11.05 -15.02
CA VAL A 236 -1.30 -10.98 -14.70
C VAL A 236 -0.66 -9.76 -15.36
N ARG A 237 0.09 -8.98 -14.58
CA ARG A 237 0.86 -7.86 -15.10
C ARG A 237 1.92 -8.38 -16.08
N PRO A 238 2.05 -7.82 -17.30
CA PRO A 238 3.06 -8.24 -18.25
C PRO A 238 4.47 -7.88 -17.74
N PRO A 239 5.50 -8.66 -18.12
CA PRO A 239 6.88 -8.32 -17.75
C PRO A 239 7.30 -7.02 -18.44
N HIS A 240 8.11 -6.22 -17.75
CA HIS A 240 8.58 -4.95 -18.28
C HIS A 240 9.78 -5.18 -19.22
N PRO A 241 9.78 -4.66 -20.46
CA PRO A 241 10.85 -4.94 -21.43
C PRO A 241 12.25 -4.59 -20.95
N GLN A 242 12.41 -3.48 -20.21
CA GLN A 242 13.71 -3.02 -19.72
C GLN A 242 14.19 -3.79 -18.47
N ASN A 243 13.26 -4.40 -17.72
CA ASN A 243 13.53 -5.05 -16.43
C ASN A 243 12.99 -6.49 -16.44
N ILE A 244 13.21 -7.20 -17.56
CA ILE A 244 12.62 -8.52 -17.76
C ILE A 244 13.14 -9.55 -16.75
N SER A 245 14.41 -9.45 -16.37
CA SER A 245 15.07 -10.35 -15.42
C SER A 245 14.41 -10.34 -14.03
N THR A 246 13.86 -9.20 -13.60
CA THR A 246 13.22 -9.03 -12.30
C THR A 246 11.71 -9.17 -12.36
N THR A 247 11.07 -8.82 -13.47
CA THR A 247 9.60 -8.82 -13.60
C THR A 247 9.02 -10.14 -14.11
N LEU A 248 9.71 -10.84 -15.01
CA LEU A 248 9.27 -12.12 -15.56
C LEU A 248 9.15 -13.26 -14.53
N PRO A 249 10.02 -13.36 -13.49
CA PRO A 249 9.86 -14.37 -12.44
C PRO A 249 8.49 -14.32 -11.75
N THR A 250 7.91 -13.12 -11.55
CA THR A 250 6.58 -12.99 -10.93
C THR A 250 5.47 -13.55 -11.84
N VAL A 251 5.56 -13.29 -13.14
CA VAL A 251 4.62 -13.84 -14.14
C VAL A 251 4.69 -15.36 -14.15
N LYS A 252 5.91 -15.91 -14.19
CA LYS A 252 6.14 -17.36 -14.12
C LYS A 252 5.52 -17.95 -12.85
N MET A 253 5.82 -17.35 -11.69
CA MET A 253 5.32 -17.82 -10.41
C MET A 253 3.80 -17.87 -10.36
N ILE A 254 3.11 -16.85 -10.90
CA ILE A 254 1.63 -16.86 -10.97
C ILE A 254 1.14 -17.99 -11.89
N VAL A 255 1.72 -18.13 -13.08
CA VAL A 255 1.35 -19.19 -14.05
C VAL A 255 1.52 -20.58 -13.46
N GLU A 256 2.61 -20.82 -12.72
CA GLU A 256 2.91 -22.09 -12.07
C GLU A 256 2.00 -22.35 -10.87
N VAL A 257 1.89 -21.39 -9.93
CA VAL A 257 1.06 -21.54 -8.73
C VAL A 257 -0.41 -21.71 -9.07
N SER A 258 -0.87 -21.05 -10.13
CA SER A 258 -2.24 -21.15 -10.59
C SER A 258 -2.52 -22.39 -11.44
N HIS A 259 -1.52 -23.20 -11.80
CA HIS A 259 -1.65 -24.30 -12.76
C HIS A 259 -2.34 -23.87 -14.06
N SER A 260 -1.94 -22.72 -14.61
CA SER A 260 -2.55 -22.20 -15.85
C SER A 260 -2.37 -23.19 -17.00
N ALA A 261 -3.48 -23.56 -17.65
CA ALA A 261 -3.48 -24.45 -18.80
C ALA A 261 -2.97 -23.76 -20.08
N CYS A 262 -3.13 -22.44 -20.18
CA CYS A 262 -2.51 -21.62 -21.22
C CYS A 262 -2.23 -20.19 -20.74
N VAL A 263 -1.35 -19.49 -21.47
CA VAL A 263 -1.14 -18.05 -21.32
C VAL A 263 -1.68 -17.33 -22.54
N MET A 264 -2.54 -16.35 -22.34
CA MET A 264 -3.06 -15.50 -23.40
C MET A 264 -2.44 -14.11 -23.33
N THR A 265 -2.08 -13.58 -24.48
CA THR A 265 -1.41 -12.28 -24.59
C THR A 265 -1.50 -11.71 -26.02
N THR A 266 -0.96 -10.51 -26.25
CA THR A 266 -0.76 -9.90 -27.58
C THR A 266 0.52 -10.40 -28.25
N ALA A 267 0.66 -10.18 -29.57
CA ALA A 267 1.83 -10.61 -30.34
C ALA A 267 3.13 -9.95 -29.86
N VAL A 268 3.04 -8.72 -29.34
CA VAL A 268 4.19 -7.96 -28.81
C VAL A 268 4.77 -8.65 -27.58
N ILE A 269 3.92 -9.00 -26.62
CA ILE A 269 4.35 -9.69 -25.40
C ILE A 269 4.72 -11.15 -25.69
N CYS A 270 4.05 -11.82 -26.63
CA CYS A 270 4.49 -13.13 -27.15
C CYS A 270 5.96 -13.11 -27.58
N LYS A 271 6.37 -12.07 -28.33
CA LYS A 271 7.78 -11.90 -28.76
C LYS A 271 8.69 -11.63 -27.56
N LEU A 272 8.26 -10.82 -26.59
CA LEU A 272 9.01 -10.53 -25.38
C LEU A 272 9.28 -11.78 -24.55
N LEU A 273 8.25 -12.61 -24.33
CA LEU A 273 8.36 -13.89 -23.61
C LEU A 273 9.28 -14.90 -24.32
N ARG A 274 9.46 -14.78 -25.64
CA ARG A 274 10.35 -15.63 -26.45
C ARG A 274 11.73 -15.00 -26.72
N SER A 275 12.03 -13.86 -26.10
CA SER A 275 13.32 -13.19 -26.25
C SER A 275 14.45 -13.99 -25.59
N LYS A 276 15.69 -13.74 -26.02
CA LYS A 276 16.88 -14.39 -25.44
C LYS A 276 17.01 -14.09 -23.94
N GLU A 277 16.70 -12.87 -23.53
CA GLU A 277 16.74 -12.43 -22.13
C GLU A 277 15.69 -13.16 -21.29
N ALA A 278 14.47 -13.32 -21.82
CA ALA A 278 13.43 -14.12 -21.16
C ALA A 278 13.88 -15.57 -20.96
N MET A 279 14.42 -16.20 -22.01
CA MET A 279 14.91 -17.58 -21.98
C MET A 279 16.11 -17.77 -21.04
N ALA A 280 16.90 -16.73 -20.81
CA ALA A 280 18.00 -16.74 -19.85
C ALA A 280 17.51 -16.56 -18.40
N THR A 281 16.37 -15.90 -18.20
CA THR A 281 15.81 -15.59 -16.87
C THR A 281 15.01 -16.77 -16.32
N VAL A 282 14.19 -17.41 -17.15
CA VAL A 282 13.27 -18.48 -16.76
C VAL A 282 13.32 -19.63 -17.74
N ASP A 283 13.31 -20.87 -17.24
CA ASP A 283 13.14 -22.05 -18.10
C ASP A 283 11.68 -22.18 -18.56
N ILE A 284 11.43 -21.86 -19.82
CA ILE A 284 10.10 -21.82 -20.45
C ILE A 284 9.72 -23.20 -21.02
N ARG A 285 10.58 -24.23 -20.91
CA ARG A 285 10.31 -25.55 -21.53
C ARG A 285 9.07 -26.26 -20.98
N ASN A 286 8.71 -26.00 -19.72
CA ASN A 286 7.51 -26.51 -19.07
C ASN A 286 6.38 -25.47 -19.00
N TRP A 287 6.52 -24.34 -19.70
CA TRP A 287 5.51 -23.30 -19.71
C TRP A 287 4.30 -23.75 -20.53
N PRO A 288 3.07 -23.47 -20.08
CA PRO A 288 1.87 -23.81 -20.86
C PRO A 288 1.85 -23.08 -22.22
N PRO A 289 1.05 -23.53 -23.21
CA PRO A 289 0.97 -22.88 -24.51
C PRO A 289 0.68 -21.38 -24.41
N VAL A 290 1.48 -20.57 -25.08
CA VAL A 290 1.26 -19.11 -25.19
C VAL A 290 0.46 -18.83 -26.46
N LEU A 291 -0.78 -18.35 -26.29
CA LEU A 291 -1.72 -18.01 -27.35
C LEU A 291 -1.73 -16.49 -27.60
N ASP A 292 -1.53 -16.13 -28.87
CA ASP A 292 -1.66 -14.76 -29.34
C ASP A 292 -3.14 -14.45 -29.67
N THR A 293 -3.58 -13.25 -29.30
CA THR A 293 -4.94 -12.75 -29.54
C THR A 293 -5.02 -11.68 -30.62
N ASP A 294 -3.92 -11.36 -31.30
CA ASP A 294 -3.97 -10.46 -32.45
C ASP A 294 -4.54 -11.17 -33.71
N ASP A 295 -4.44 -12.51 -33.79
CA ASP A 295 -5.04 -13.37 -34.83
C ASP A 295 -6.20 -14.23 -34.30
N LEU A 296 -7.32 -13.57 -33.96
CA LEU A 296 -8.51 -14.28 -33.49
C LEU A 296 -9.24 -15.04 -34.62
N PRO A 297 -9.79 -16.23 -34.35
CA PRO A 297 -10.62 -16.96 -35.31
C PRO A 297 -11.79 -16.11 -35.81
N LYS A 298 -12.05 -16.19 -37.12
CA LYS A 298 -13.19 -15.49 -37.72
C LYS A 298 -14.53 -16.18 -37.42
N LYS A 299 -14.48 -17.49 -37.16
CA LYS A 299 -15.65 -18.33 -36.89
C LYS A 299 -16.09 -18.14 -35.44
N LYS A 300 -17.41 -18.12 -35.22
CA LYS A 300 -17.98 -18.08 -33.88
C LYS A 300 -17.87 -19.46 -33.21
N PRO A 301 -17.76 -19.52 -31.87
CA PRO A 301 -17.90 -20.78 -31.16
C PRO A 301 -19.32 -21.32 -31.41
N PRO A 302 -19.49 -22.65 -31.55
CA PRO A 302 -20.79 -23.25 -31.83
C PRO A 302 -21.79 -23.04 -30.67
N VAL A 303 -21.31 -23.08 -29.43
CA VAL A 303 -22.10 -22.87 -28.21
C VAL A 303 -21.22 -22.13 -27.20
N LEU A 304 -21.76 -21.08 -26.58
CA LEU A 304 -21.11 -20.40 -25.45
C LEU A 304 -21.39 -21.17 -24.17
N TYR A 305 -20.38 -21.24 -23.29
CA TYR A 305 -20.53 -21.82 -21.97
C TYR A 305 -21.56 -21.03 -21.15
N LYS A 306 -22.39 -21.76 -20.40
CA LYS A 306 -23.39 -21.20 -19.50
C LYS A 306 -23.11 -21.74 -18.10
N PRO A 307 -22.58 -20.93 -17.18
CA PRO A 307 -22.35 -21.37 -15.80
C PRO A 307 -23.68 -21.74 -15.14
N THR A 308 -23.67 -22.82 -14.37
CA THR A 308 -24.85 -23.31 -13.64
C THR A 308 -24.70 -23.16 -12.13
N ASN A 309 -23.47 -23.09 -11.64
CA ASN A 309 -23.15 -22.95 -10.22
C ASN A 309 -22.66 -21.52 -9.91
N PRO A 310 -23.43 -20.69 -9.18
CA PRO A 310 -23.00 -19.35 -8.78
C PRO A 310 -21.85 -19.35 -7.76
N ASP A 311 -21.62 -20.46 -7.05
CA ASP A 311 -20.48 -20.61 -6.14
C ASP A 311 -19.20 -21.08 -6.86
N GLY A 312 -19.29 -21.39 -8.16
CA GLY A 312 -18.13 -21.68 -9.00
C GLY A 312 -17.23 -20.45 -9.20
N LEU A 313 -15.96 -20.69 -9.52
CA LEU A 313 -14.96 -19.65 -9.71
C LEU A 313 -15.27 -18.79 -10.94
N ALA A 314 -15.39 -17.48 -10.72
CA ALA A 314 -15.43 -16.50 -11.78
C ALA A 314 -14.02 -16.10 -12.24
N TYR A 315 -13.08 -15.95 -11.30
CA TYR A 315 -11.66 -15.67 -11.58
C TYR A 315 -10.81 -15.94 -10.32
N LEU A 316 -9.48 -15.94 -10.49
CA LEU A 316 -8.55 -15.90 -9.36
C LEU A 316 -7.86 -14.54 -9.30
N ASP A 317 -7.96 -13.88 -8.16
CA ASP A 317 -7.30 -12.60 -7.90
C ASP A 317 -5.92 -12.87 -7.32
N PHE A 318 -4.86 -12.76 -8.12
CA PHE A 318 -3.49 -12.96 -7.65
C PHE A 318 -2.83 -11.63 -7.29
N SER A 319 -2.15 -11.59 -6.15
CA SER A 319 -1.29 -10.46 -5.79
C SER A 319 -0.08 -10.94 -5.00
N VAL A 320 1.01 -10.20 -5.11
CA VAL A 320 2.16 -10.34 -4.23
C VAL A 320 1.95 -9.40 -3.03
N SER A 321 2.04 -9.95 -1.82
CA SER A 321 1.98 -9.19 -0.57
C SER A 321 3.24 -8.33 -0.39
N THR A 322 3.21 -7.38 0.56
CA THR A 322 4.42 -6.64 0.98
C THR A 322 5.50 -7.54 1.60
N THR A 323 5.12 -8.77 1.95
CA THR A 323 6.01 -9.82 2.44
C THR A 323 6.64 -10.67 1.32
N GLY A 324 6.31 -10.38 0.05
CA GLY A 324 6.79 -11.13 -1.12
C GLY A 324 6.04 -12.45 -1.35
N MET A 325 5.05 -12.79 -0.51
CA MET A 325 4.24 -13.98 -0.68
C MET A 325 3.21 -13.78 -1.79
N LEU A 326 3.14 -14.74 -2.71
CA LEU A 326 2.10 -14.77 -3.72
C LEU A 326 0.84 -15.41 -3.14
N ALA A 327 -0.28 -14.68 -3.20
CA ALA A 327 -1.59 -15.19 -2.78
C ALA A 327 -2.60 -15.05 -3.92
N GLY A 328 -3.18 -16.18 -4.35
CA GLY A 328 -4.35 -16.21 -5.22
C GLY A 328 -5.61 -16.28 -4.37
N VAL A 329 -6.58 -15.39 -4.58
CA VAL A 329 -7.87 -15.42 -3.88
C VAL A 329 -8.92 -15.94 -4.86
N GLN A 330 -9.68 -16.94 -4.42
CA GLN A 330 -10.78 -17.51 -5.17
C GLN A 330 -11.98 -16.56 -5.15
N MET A 331 -12.40 -16.08 -6.32
CA MET A 331 -13.54 -15.21 -6.48
C MET A 331 -14.66 -15.95 -7.21
N SER A 332 -15.75 -16.26 -6.51
CA SER A 332 -16.92 -16.93 -7.10
C SER A 332 -17.80 -15.96 -7.91
N HIS A 333 -18.65 -16.49 -8.79
CA HIS A 333 -19.62 -15.67 -9.52
C HIS A 333 -20.55 -14.89 -8.60
N ASN A 334 -21.03 -15.52 -7.53
CA ASN A 334 -21.85 -14.87 -6.51
C ASN A 334 -21.12 -13.71 -5.83
N ALA A 335 -19.87 -13.94 -5.40
CA ALA A 335 -19.06 -12.90 -4.78
C ALA A 335 -18.82 -11.71 -5.72
N VAL A 336 -18.55 -11.98 -7.00
CA VAL A 336 -18.36 -10.96 -8.02
C VAL A 336 -19.64 -10.16 -8.30
N GLY A 337 -20.78 -10.83 -8.42
CA GLY A 337 -22.08 -10.18 -8.60
C GLY A 337 -22.44 -9.27 -7.41
N ALA A 338 -22.31 -9.81 -6.19
CA ALA A 338 -22.53 -9.06 -4.96
C ALA A 338 -21.58 -7.85 -4.84
N PHE A 339 -20.32 -8.01 -5.24
CA PHE A 339 -19.35 -6.92 -5.21
C PHE A 339 -19.73 -5.79 -6.18
N CYS A 340 -20.01 -6.15 -7.44
CA CYS A 340 -20.40 -5.17 -8.45
C CYS A 340 -21.67 -4.44 -8.05
N ARG A 341 -22.63 -5.13 -7.42
CA ARG A 341 -23.84 -4.53 -6.88
C ARG A 341 -23.55 -3.53 -5.77
N SER A 342 -22.69 -3.91 -4.82
CA SER A 342 -22.30 -3.05 -3.71
C SER A 342 -21.63 -1.75 -4.20
N VAL A 343 -20.69 -1.87 -5.16
CA VAL A 343 -20.04 -0.71 -5.80
C VAL A 343 -21.03 0.12 -6.61
N LYS A 344 -21.93 -0.51 -7.38
CA LYS A 344 -22.99 0.18 -8.13
C LYS A 344 -23.83 1.08 -7.22
N LEU A 345 -24.29 0.55 -6.09
CA LEU A 345 -25.12 1.28 -5.13
C LEU A 345 -24.33 2.36 -4.37
N GLN A 346 -23.06 2.10 -4.06
CA GLN A 346 -22.23 3.07 -3.36
C GLN A 346 -21.85 4.27 -4.23
N CYS A 347 -21.52 4.02 -5.50
CA CYS A 347 -21.08 5.03 -6.45
C CYS A 347 -22.22 5.61 -7.30
N GLU A 348 -23.46 5.13 -7.12
CA GLU A 348 -24.63 5.52 -7.92
C GLU A 348 -24.38 5.32 -9.43
N LEU A 349 -23.92 4.12 -9.81
CA LEU A 349 -23.57 3.80 -11.20
C LEU A 349 -24.82 3.40 -12.00
N TYR A 350 -24.98 4.01 -13.18
CA TYR A 350 -26.07 3.75 -14.12
C TYR A 350 -25.61 4.07 -15.56
N PRO A 351 -26.36 3.67 -16.61
CA PRO A 351 -25.87 3.73 -17.99
C PRO A 351 -25.39 5.08 -18.51
N SER A 352 -25.92 6.19 -18.02
CA SER A 352 -25.49 7.54 -18.38
C SER A 352 -24.40 8.14 -17.49
N ARG A 353 -23.84 7.36 -16.55
CA ARG A 353 -22.64 7.76 -15.79
C ARG A 353 -21.38 7.48 -16.57
N GLU A 354 -20.42 8.39 -16.44
CA GLU A 354 -19.04 8.24 -16.89
C GLU A 354 -18.11 8.21 -15.68
N VAL A 355 -17.16 7.28 -15.68
CA VAL A 355 -16.19 7.08 -14.60
C VAL A 355 -14.79 7.04 -15.19
N ALA A 356 -13.87 7.86 -14.68
CA ALA A 356 -12.48 7.86 -15.11
C ALA A 356 -11.63 7.00 -14.18
N ILE A 357 -10.95 6.00 -14.72
CA ILE A 357 -10.18 5.01 -13.96
C ILE A 357 -8.72 5.10 -14.38
N CYS A 358 -7.87 5.53 -13.46
CA CYS A 358 -6.42 5.55 -13.60
C CYS A 358 -5.78 4.60 -12.60
N LEU A 359 -5.98 3.30 -12.82
CA LEU A 359 -5.56 2.21 -11.94
C LEU A 359 -4.96 1.06 -12.75
N ASP A 360 -4.10 0.27 -12.11
CA ASP A 360 -3.65 -1.00 -12.67
C ASP A 360 -4.76 -2.07 -12.58
N PRO A 361 -5.07 -2.80 -13.66
CA PRO A 361 -6.24 -3.68 -13.72
C PRO A 361 -5.91 -5.15 -13.42
N TYR A 362 -4.96 -5.44 -12.52
CA TYR A 362 -4.45 -6.81 -12.34
C TYR A 362 -4.96 -7.52 -11.09
N CYS A 363 -5.42 -6.78 -10.08
CA CYS A 363 -5.94 -7.35 -8.85
C CYS A 363 -6.82 -6.35 -8.09
N GLY A 364 -7.56 -6.85 -7.09
CA GLY A 364 -8.29 -6.04 -6.13
C GLY A 364 -9.40 -5.17 -6.74
N LEU A 365 -9.76 -4.10 -6.04
CA LEU A 365 -10.78 -3.15 -6.50
C LEU A 365 -10.43 -2.50 -7.85
N GLY A 366 -9.15 -2.31 -8.16
CA GLY A 366 -8.70 -1.75 -9.44
C GLY A 366 -9.13 -2.61 -10.63
N PHE A 367 -8.92 -3.92 -10.54
CA PHE A 367 -9.41 -4.87 -11.56
C PHE A 367 -10.93 -4.85 -11.70
N VAL A 368 -11.66 -4.87 -10.58
CA VAL A 368 -13.13 -4.92 -10.59
C VAL A 368 -13.74 -3.67 -11.22
N LEU A 369 -13.23 -2.49 -10.87
CA LEU A 369 -13.65 -1.22 -11.49
C LEU A 369 -13.33 -1.19 -12.99
N TRP A 370 -12.14 -1.67 -13.37
CA TRP A 370 -11.66 -1.61 -14.75
C TRP A 370 -12.39 -2.58 -15.68
N CYS A 371 -12.67 -3.80 -15.22
CA CYS A 371 -13.12 -4.89 -16.10
C CYS A 371 -14.59 -5.30 -15.89
N LEU A 372 -15.14 -5.16 -14.67
CA LEU A 372 -16.40 -5.81 -14.31
C LEU A 372 -17.55 -4.82 -14.12
N CYS A 373 -17.31 -3.71 -13.41
CA CYS A 373 -18.39 -2.82 -12.97
C CYS A 373 -19.16 -2.17 -14.12
N SER A 374 -18.50 -1.86 -15.25
CA SER A 374 -19.15 -1.23 -16.41
C SER A 374 -20.09 -2.18 -17.12
N VAL A 375 -19.71 -3.45 -17.27
CA VAL A 375 -20.63 -4.47 -17.80
C VAL A 375 -21.78 -4.70 -16.84
N TYR A 376 -21.54 -4.78 -15.52
CA TYR A 376 -22.61 -4.97 -14.55
C TYR A 376 -23.61 -3.80 -14.52
N SER A 377 -23.10 -2.57 -14.36
CA SER A 377 -23.95 -1.38 -14.12
C SER A 377 -24.37 -0.65 -15.40
N GLY A 378 -23.66 -0.88 -16.51
CA GLY A 378 -23.88 -0.24 -17.80
C GLY A 378 -23.24 1.14 -17.94
N HIS A 379 -22.59 1.68 -16.92
CA HIS A 379 -21.90 2.97 -17.00
C HIS A 379 -20.70 2.90 -17.97
N GLN A 380 -20.26 4.05 -18.48
CA GLN A 380 -19.08 4.14 -19.33
C GLN A 380 -17.82 4.34 -18.49
N SER A 381 -16.82 3.50 -18.70
CA SER A 381 -15.49 3.62 -18.10
C SER A 381 -14.49 4.23 -19.07
N ILE A 382 -13.90 5.34 -18.66
CA ILE A 382 -12.79 6.00 -19.33
C ILE A 382 -11.51 5.45 -18.71
N LEU A 383 -10.81 4.62 -19.46
CA LEU A 383 -9.64 3.86 -19.03
C LEU A 383 -8.37 4.64 -19.34
N ILE A 384 -7.58 4.91 -18.31
CA ILE A 384 -6.34 5.68 -18.38
C ILE A 384 -5.23 4.80 -17.80
N PRO A 385 -4.46 4.09 -18.65
CA PRO A 385 -3.35 3.27 -18.16
C PRO A 385 -2.33 4.13 -17.40
N PRO A 386 -1.92 3.76 -16.17
CA PRO A 386 -0.94 4.53 -15.41
C PRO A 386 0.39 4.76 -16.15
N VAL A 387 0.81 3.81 -17.00
CA VAL A 387 2.02 3.93 -17.82
C VAL A 387 1.99 5.13 -18.77
N GLU A 388 0.81 5.57 -19.22
CA GLU A 388 0.68 6.75 -20.10
C GLU A 388 0.99 8.06 -19.36
N LEU A 389 0.91 8.08 -18.02
CA LEU A 389 1.24 9.24 -17.19
C LEU A 389 2.75 9.47 -17.08
N GLU A 390 3.58 8.45 -17.29
CA GLU A 390 5.04 8.62 -17.33
C GLU A 390 5.47 9.57 -18.45
N SER A 391 4.77 9.51 -19.59
CA SER A 391 4.97 10.44 -20.71
C SER A 391 4.21 11.76 -20.55
N ASN A 392 3.05 11.73 -19.91
CA ASN A 392 2.20 12.91 -19.72
C ASN A 392 1.54 12.91 -18.33
N PRO A 393 2.18 13.48 -17.30
CA PRO A 393 1.66 13.52 -15.93
C PRO A 393 0.30 14.21 -15.78
N ALA A 394 -0.06 15.08 -16.73
CA ALA A 394 -1.34 15.80 -16.72
C ALA A 394 -2.50 15.01 -17.34
N LEU A 395 -2.24 13.86 -17.99
CA LEU A 395 -3.23 13.12 -18.77
C LEU A 395 -4.51 12.83 -17.99
N TRP A 396 -4.37 12.29 -16.77
CA TRP A 396 -5.52 11.94 -15.93
C TRP A 396 -6.41 13.14 -15.61
N LEU A 397 -5.81 14.24 -15.12
CA LEU A 397 -6.56 15.45 -14.77
C LEU A 397 -7.16 16.15 -16.00
N LEU A 398 -6.44 16.13 -17.13
CA LEU A 398 -6.95 16.66 -18.40
C LEU A 398 -8.14 15.85 -18.90
N ALA A 399 -8.07 14.53 -18.86
CA ALA A 399 -9.17 13.64 -19.26
C ALA A 399 -10.42 13.87 -18.40
N VAL A 400 -10.25 13.90 -17.08
CA VAL A 400 -11.33 14.19 -16.12
C VAL A 400 -11.99 15.54 -16.42
N SER A 401 -11.18 16.56 -16.69
CA SER A 401 -11.67 17.91 -16.99
C SER A 401 -12.41 17.99 -18.34
N GLN A 402 -11.78 17.51 -19.42
CA GLN A 402 -12.30 17.62 -20.79
C GLN A 402 -13.60 16.82 -20.97
N LEU A 403 -13.65 15.61 -20.40
CA LEU A 403 -14.83 14.75 -20.42
C LEU A 403 -15.83 15.11 -19.31
N ARG A 404 -15.53 16.11 -18.46
CA ARG A 404 -16.40 16.59 -17.37
C ARG A 404 -16.83 15.48 -16.40
N VAL A 405 -15.92 14.56 -16.15
CA VAL A 405 -16.17 13.37 -15.34
C VAL A 405 -16.43 13.77 -13.88
N ARG A 406 -17.46 13.16 -13.29
CA ARG A 406 -17.83 13.39 -11.89
C ARG A 406 -17.02 12.53 -10.92
N ASP A 407 -16.84 11.26 -11.29
CA ASP A 407 -16.36 10.21 -10.42
C ASP A 407 -15.07 9.61 -11.01
N THR A 408 -13.98 9.62 -10.25
CA THR A 408 -12.68 9.11 -10.70
C THR A 408 -11.96 8.32 -9.63
N PHE A 409 -11.17 7.33 -10.06
CA PHE A 409 -10.42 6.42 -9.22
C PHE A 409 -8.94 6.42 -9.62
N CYS A 410 -8.05 6.49 -8.63
CA CYS A 410 -6.60 6.44 -8.83
C CYS A 410 -5.89 5.72 -7.69
N SER A 411 -4.61 5.40 -7.85
CA SER A 411 -3.75 4.85 -6.79
C SER A 411 -2.94 5.96 -6.11
N TYR A 412 -2.32 5.66 -4.96
CA TYR A 412 -1.39 6.60 -4.35
C TYR A 412 -0.20 6.92 -5.28
N SER A 413 0.31 5.94 -6.02
CA SER A 413 1.38 6.17 -7.02
C SER A 413 0.96 7.22 -8.08
N VAL A 414 -0.27 7.12 -8.60
CA VAL A 414 -0.79 8.07 -9.60
C VAL A 414 -0.96 9.46 -8.97
N MET A 415 -1.52 9.53 -7.77
CA MET A 415 -1.67 10.79 -7.04
C MET A 415 -0.31 11.47 -6.77
N GLU A 416 0.69 10.69 -6.37
CA GLU A 416 2.04 11.16 -6.11
C GLU A 416 2.73 11.65 -7.38
N LEU A 417 2.66 10.88 -8.47
CA LEU A 417 3.20 11.27 -9.78
C LEU A 417 2.60 12.60 -10.23
N CYS A 418 1.28 12.78 -10.14
CA CYS A 418 0.65 14.06 -10.49
C CYS A 418 1.05 15.19 -9.54
N THR A 419 1.14 14.93 -8.23
CA THR A 419 1.50 15.96 -7.24
C THR A 419 2.94 16.45 -7.46
N LYS A 420 3.89 15.54 -7.64
CA LYS A 420 5.30 15.86 -7.90
C LYS A 420 5.48 16.47 -9.29
N GLY A 421 4.94 15.82 -10.33
CA GLY A 421 5.14 16.22 -11.73
C GLY A 421 4.45 17.53 -12.14
N LEU A 422 3.34 17.90 -11.49
CA LEU A 422 2.54 19.09 -11.85
C LEU A 422 2.64 20.23 -10.83
N GLY A 423 3.44 20.07 -9.77
CA GLY A 423 3.54 21.04 -8.66
C GLY A 423 3.76 22.49 -9.11
N LEU A 424 4.56 22.69 -10.15
CA LEU A 424 4.90 24.02 -10.71
C LEU A 424 4.07 24.40 -11.95
N GLN A 425 3.16 23.54 -12.40
CA GLN A 425 2.45 23.70 -13.68
C GLN A 425 0.99 24.11 -13.53
N THR A 426 0.48 24.31 -12.31
CA THR A 426 -0.94 24.58 -12.05
C THR A 426 -1.47 25.81 -12.80
N GLU A 427 -0.72 26.92 -12.82
CA GLU A 427 -1.10 28.13 -13.57
C GLU A 427 -1.17 27.87 -15.08
N ALA A 428 -0.18 27.15 -15.63
CA ALA A 428 -0.16 26.79 -17.05
C ALA A 428 -1.32 25.85 -17.42
N LEU A 429 -1.66 24.89 -16.54
CA LEU A 429 -2.81 24.01 -16.71
C LEU A 429 -4.13 24.79 -16.69
N LYS A 430 -4.25 25.77 -15.79
CA LYS A 430 -5.40 26.68 -15.74
C LYS A 430 -5.55 27.49 -17.03
N ALA A 431 -4.45 28.03 -17.55
CA ALA A 431 -4.43 28.77 -18.81
C ALA A 431 -4.81 27.88 -20.01
N ARG A 432 -4.54 26.57 -19.94
CA ARG A 432 -4.99 25.55 -20.90
C ARG A 432 -6.45 25.12 -20.72
N GLY A 433 -7.17 25.71 -19.76
CA GLY A 433 -8.59 25.46 -19.52
C GLY A 433 -8.88 24.23 -18.66
N LEU A 434 -7.91 23.72 -17.89
CA LEU A 434 -8.15 22.62 -16.96
C LEU A 434 -9.03 23.11 -15.80
N ASP A 435 -10.19 22.47 -15.66
CA ASP A 435 -11.21 22.69 -14.62
C ASP A 435 -11.69 21.36 -14.01
N LEU A 436 -11.47 21.20 -12.71
CA LEU A 436 -11.85 20.04 -11.88
C LEU A 436 -13.10 20.31 -11.02
N SER A 437 -13.79 21.44 -11.22
CA SER A 437 -15.01 21.82 -10.48
C SER A 437 -16.16 20.81 -10.59
N ARG A 438 -16.11 19.92 -11.59
CA ARG A 438 -17.07 18.84 -11.82
C ARG A 438 -16.83 17.60 -10.97
N VAL A 439 -15.61 17.40 -10.48
CA VAL A 439 -15.25 16.23 -9.68
C VAL A 439 -15.98 16.27 -8.35
N ARG A 440 -16.72 15.20 -8.06
CA ARG A 440 -17.44 15.00 -6.78
C ARG A 440 -16.87 13.84 -5.99
N ALA A 441 -16.30 12.83 -6.65
CA ALA A 441 -15.55 11.77 -6.01
C ALA A 441 -14.25 11.51 -6.78
N CYS A 442 -13.14 11.60 -6.07
CA CYS A 442 -11.78 11.27 -6.46
C CYS A 442 -11.27 10.30 -5.41
N VAL A 443 -11.53 9.01 -5.64
CA VAL A 443 -11.29 7.95 -4.66
C VAL A 443 -9.93 7.32 -4.91
N VAL A 444 -9.05 7.40 -3.92
CA VAL A 444 -7.76 6.72 -3.96
C VAL A 444 -7.93 5.29 -3.46
N VAL A 445 -7.76 4.32 -4.36
CA VAL A 445 -7.85 2.90 -4.06
C VAL A 445 -6.54 2.44 -3.41
N ALA A 446 -6.66 1.84 -2.22
CA ALA A 446 -5.51 1.41 -1.42
C ALA A 446 -5.84 0.18 -0.57
N GLU A 447 -4.81 -0.62 -0.29
CA GLU A 447 -4.83 -1.71 0.71
C GLU A 447 -3.90 -1.35 1.88
N GLU A 448 -3.95 -0.10 2.34
CA GLU A 448 -3.09 0.41 3.42
C GLU A 448 -3.77 1.51 4.24
N ARG A 449 -3.11 1.97 5.31
CA ARG A 449 -3.55 3.15 6.06
C ARG A 449 -3.62 4.37 5.12
N PRO A 450 -4.68 5.20 5.17
CA PRO A 450 -4.78 6.39 4.34
C PRO A 450 -3.60 7.37 4.47
N ARG A 451 -3.00 7.77 3.34
CA ARG A 451 -1.83 8.68 3.28
C ARG A 451 -2.24 10.15 3.31
N MET A 452 -2.63 10.63 4.48
CA MET A 452 -3.19 11.99 4.62
C MET A 452 -2.29 13.12 4.11
N ALA A 453 -0.98 13.03 4.32
CA ALA A 453 -0.05 14.07 3.86
C ALA A 453 -0.10 14.24 2.34
N LEU A 454 -0.09 13.13 1.60
CA LEU A 454 -0.20 13.13 0.15
C LEU A 454 -1.58 13.63 -0.31
N THR A 455 -2.66 13.11 0.27
CA THR A 455 -4.03 13.54 -0.04
C THR A 455 -4.24 15.04 0.21
N HIS A 456 -3.67 15.57 1.29
CA HIS A 456 -3.74 17.01 1.61
C HIS A 456 -2.93 17.85 0.62
N SER A 457 -1.71 17.44 0.31
CA SER A 457 -0.84 18.12 -0.67
C SER A 457 -1.50 18.16 -2.05
N PHE A 458 -2.05 17.04 -2.52
CA PHE A 458 -2.79 16.96 -3.78
C PHE A 458 -4.00 17.90 -3.79
N SER A 459 -4.84 17.84 -2.75
CA SER A 459 -6.03 18.68 -2.64
C SER A 459 -5.69 20.17 -2.60
N LYS A 460 -4.61 20.54 -1.90
CA LYS A 460 -4.14 21.93 -1.80
C LYS A 460 -3.61 22.41 -3.15
N LEU A 461 -2.82 21.59 -3.85
CA LEU A 461 -2.19 21.93 -5.11
C LEU A 461 -3.22 22.21 -6.22
N PHE A 462 -4.24 21.35 -6.33
CA PHE A 462 -5.24 21.45 -7.41
C PHE A 462 -6.51 22.23 -7.03
N LYS A 463 -6.53 22.84 -5.84
CA LYS A 463 -7.65 23.68 -5.37
C LYS A 463 -7.99 24.80 -6.36
N ASP A 464 -6.97 25.48 -6.89
CA ASP A 464 -7.15 26.63 -7.79
C ASP A 464 -7.57 26.25 -9.22
N LEU A 465 -7.54 24.94 -9.51
CA LEU A 465 -8.11 24.31 -10.70
C LEU A 465 -9.53 23.79 -10.45
N GLY A 466 -10.14 24.06 -9.29
CA GLY A 466 -11.52 23.72 -8.98
C GLY A 466 -11.71 22.40 -8.23
N LEU A 467 -10.64 21.68 -7.88
CA LEU A 467 -10.75 20.45 -7.09
C LEU A 467 -11.16 20.78 -5.66
N HIS A 468 -12.35 20.35 -5.26
CA HIS A 468 -12.81 20.54 -3.88
C HIS A 468 -12.18 19.48 -2.96
N PRO A 469 -11.59 19.83 -1.80
CA PRO A 469 -10.96 18.86 -0.90
C PRO A 469 -11.88 17.70 -0.48
N ARG A 470 -13.18 18.00 -0.25
CA ARG A 470 -14.22 16.99 0.03
C ARG A 470 -14.35 15.89 -1.03
N SER A 471 -13.98 16.21 -2.27
CA SER A 471 -14.09 15.25 -3.36
C SER A 471 -12.98 14.21 -3.28
N VAL A 472 -11.88 14.48 -2.57
CA VAL A 472 -10.76 13.55 -2.46
C VAL A 472 -10.94 12.68 -1.22
N SER A 473 -10.90 11.37 -1.43
CA SER A 473 -11.12 10.38 -0.38
C SER A 473 -10.33 9.12 -0.67
N THR A 474 -10.50 8.10 0.16
CA THR A 474 -9.85 6.80 0.00
C THR A 474 -10.86 5.67 0.04
N ALA A 475 -10.44 4.49 -0.41
CA ALA A 475 -11.12 3.23 -0.24
C ALA A 475 -10.18 2.25 0.45
N PHE A 476 -10.73 1.27 1.14
CA PHE A 476 -9.98 0.22 1.79
C PHE A 476 -10.53 -1.15 1.40
N GLY A 477 -9.63 -2.00 0.92
CA GLY A 477 -9.84 -3.42 0.67
C GLY A 477 -8.67 -4.24 1.19
N CYS A 478 -8.78 -5.55 1.10
CA CYS A 478 -7.76 -6.51 1.47
C CYS A 478 -7.95 -7.81 0.69
N ARG A 479 -7.07 -8.79 0.89
CA ARG A 479 -7.12 -10.06 0.14
C ARG A 479 -8.41 -10.84 0.34
N VAL A 480 -8.93 -10.91 1.58
CA VAL A 480 -10.15 -11.67 1.86
C VAL A 480 -11.44 -10.96 1.41
N ASN A 481 -11.38 -9.63 1.25
CA ASN A 481 -12.48 -8.80 0.77
C ASN A 481 -11.92 -7.57 0.03
N LEU A 482 -12.10 -7.56 -1.28
CA LEU A 482 -11.45 -6.60 -2.19
C LEU A 482 -11.92 -5.14 -2.01
N ALA A 483 -13.02 -4.90 -1.30
CA ALA A 483 -13.39 -3.58 -0.80
C ALA A 483 -14.35 -3.67 0.39
N ILE A 484 -13.91 -3.16 1.53
CA ILE A 484 -14.70 -3.04 2.76
C ILE A 484 -15.30 -1.63 2.83
N CYS A 485 -14.50 -0.63 2.48
CA CYS A 485 -14.86 0.78 2.52
C CYS A 485 -14.62 1.43 1.17
N LEU A 486 -15.58 2.23 0.71
CA LEU A 486 -15.45 3.04 -0.49
C LEU A 486 -16.29 4.31 -0.31
N GLN A 487 -15.68 5.47 -0.44
CA GLN A 487 -16.41 6.73 -0.36
C GLN A 487 -17.24 6.96 -1.62
N GLY A 488 -18.56 7.06 -1.45
CA GLY A 488 -19.49 7.49 -2.48
C GLY A 488 -19.75 9.00 -2.41
N THR A 489 -20.32 9.55 -3.47
CA THR A 489 -20.68 10.99 -3.57
C THR A 489 -21.74 11.45 -2.57
N SER A 490 -22.62 10.54 -2.16
CA SER A 490 -23.68 10.78 -1.18
C SER A 490 -23.28 10.40 0.26
N GLY A 491 -22.00 10.12 0.50
CA GLY A 491 -21.46 9.84 1.83
C GLY A 491 -21.22 11.11 2.65
N PRO A 492 -21.16 11.01 3.99
CA PRO A 492 -20.69 12.11 4.84
C PRO A 492 -19.24 12.47 4.49
N ASP A 493 -18.83 13.69 4.83
CA ASP A 493 -17.45 14.11 4.62
C ASP A 493 -16.49 13.22 5.45
N PRO A 494 -15.33 12.81 4.90
CA PRO A 494 -14.40 11.92 5.60
C PRO A 494 -13.95 12.50 6.95
N THR A 495 -14.04 11.70 8.00
CA THR A 495 -13.66 12.13 9.34
C THR A 495 -12.15 11.95 9.57
N THR A 496 -11.50 12.95 10.16
CA THR A 496 -10.13 12.83 10.69
C THR A 496 -10.17 12.88 12.20
N VAL A 497 -9.49 11.93 12.84
CA VAL A 497 -9.34 11.85 14.30
C VAL A 497 -7.88 11.94 14.69
N TYR A 498 -7.61 12.33 15.93
CA TYR A 498 -6.27 12.36 16.50
C TYR A 498 -6.23 11.37 17.66
N VAL A 499 -5.30 10.42 17.63
CA VAL A 499 -5.16 9.38 18.65
C VAL A 499 -3.84 9.53 19.42
N ASP A 500 -3.84 9.24 20.72
CA ASP A 500 -2.60 9.18 21.51
C ASP A 500 -1.78 7.96 21.07
N MET A 501 -0.61 8.20 20.46
CA MET A 501 0.26 7.14 19.97
C MET A 501 0.72 6.19 21.08
N ARG A 502 0.84 6.65 22.34
CA ARG A 502 1.20 5.81 23.48
C ARG A 502 0.08 4.85 23.84
N ALA A 503 -1.17 5.29 23.77
CA ALA A 503 -2.32 4.40 23.97
C ALA A 503 -2.39 3.35 22.85
N LEU A 504 -2.14 3.78 21.61
CA LEU A 504 -2.18 2.92 20.43
C LEU A 504 -1.16 1.77 20.52
N ARG A 505 0.06 2.05 21.02
CA ARG A 505 1.11 1.05 21.31
C ARG A 505 0.69 -0.02 22.32
N HIS A 506 -0.36 0.23 23.09
CA HIS A 506 -0.95 -0.67 24.08
C HIS A 506 -2.29 -1.25 23.61
N ASP A 507 -2.56 -1.22 22.31
CA ASP A 507 -3.79 -1.72 21.69
C ASP A 507 -5.06 -0.98 22.18
N ARG A 508 -4.90 0.28 22.57
CA ARG A 508 -5.98 1.15 23.04
C ARG A 508 -6.13 2.37 22.15
N VAL A 509 -7.38 2.76 21.92
CA VAL A 509 -7.71 3.96 21.17
C VAL A 509 -8.14 5.03 22.16
N ARG A 510 -7.33 6.08 22.26
CA ARG A 510 -7.63 7.29 23.04
C ARG A 510 -7.60 8.49 22.11
N LEU A 511 -8.75 9.13 21.94
CA LEU A 511 -8.84 10.38 21.19
C LEU A 511 -8.19 11.52 21.99
N VAL A 512 -7.47 12.37 21.26
CA VAL A 512 -6.84 13.59 21.77
C VAL A 512 -7.16 14.75 20.84
N GLU A 513 -6.84 15.97 21.25
CA GLU A 513 -7.00 17.14 20.40
C GLU A 513 -5.86 17.26 19.40
N ARG A 514 -6.13 17.94 18.27
CA ARG A 514 -5.11 18.30 17.29
C ARG A 514 -3.97 19.07 17.97
N GLY A 515 -2.74 18.63 17.76
CA GLY A 515 -1.55 19.28 18.33
C GLY A 515 -1.21 18.82 19.76
N SER A 516 -1.97 17.89 20.34
CA SER A 516 -1.57 17.24 21.59
C SER A 516 -0.21 16.53 21.44
N PRO A 517 0.62 16.48 22.49
CA PRO A 517 1.87 15.70 22.45
C PRO A 517 1.59 14.24 22.05
N HIS A 518 2.38 13.70 21.11
CA HIS A 518 2.21 12.36 20.55
C HIS A 518 0.86 12.10 19.86
N SER A 519 0.16 13.15 19.41
CA SER A 519 -1.04 12.99 18.60
C SER A 519 -0.69 12.42 17.24
N LEU A 520 -1.26 11.27 16.90
CA LEU A 520 -1.22 10.69 15.57
C LEU A 520 -2.54 10.99 14.86
N PRO A 521 -2.53 11.77 13.76
CA PRO A 521 -3.73 11.95 12.97
C PRO A 521 -4.04 10.67 12.17
N LEU A 522 -5.33 10.32 12.06
CA LEU A 522 -5.83 9.21 11.25
C LEU A 522 -7.08 9.66 10.49
N MET A 523 -7.12 9.38 9.19
CA MET A 523 -8.27 9.63 8.33
C MET A 523 -9.10 8.36 8.19
N GLU A 524 -10.41 8.54 8.11
CA GLU A 524 -11.37 7.49 7.81
C GLU A 524 -11.03 6.78 6.48
N SER A 525 -11.14 5.46 6.48
CA SER A 525 -10.82 4.60 5.33
C SER A 525 -11.88 4.57 4.23
N GLY A 526 -12.89 5.45 4.33
CA GLY A 526 -14.08 5.51 3.50
C GLY A 526 -15.32 4.90 4.17
N LYS A 527 -16.48 5.07 3.52
CA LYS A 527 -17.76 4.54 4.02
C LYS A 527 -17.87 3.03 3.78
N ILE A 528 -18.33 2.29 4.80
CA ILE A 528 -18.56 0.83 4.70
C ILE A 528 -19.55 0.54 3.56
N LEU A 529 -19.16 -0.40 2.69
CA LEU A 529 -19.91 -0.75 1.49
C LEU A 529 -21.26 -1.42 1.81
N PRO A 530 -22.30 -1.22 0.97
CA PRO A 530 -23.57 -1.93 1.13
C PRO A 530 -23.40 -3.45 1.18
N GLY A 531 -24.08 -4.12 2.11
CA GLY A 531 -23.98 -5.57 2.33
C GLY A 531 -22.74 -6.03 3.12
N VAL A 532 -21.86 -5.11 3.51
CA VAL A 532 -20.68 -5.43 4.33
C VAL A 532 -20.98 -5.21 5.80
N ARG A 533 -20.63 -6.19 6.62
CA ARG A 533 -20.57 -6.08 8.08
C ARG A 533 -19.12 -6.21 8.54
N ILE A 534 -18.75 -5.45 9.54
CA ILE A 534 -17.43 -5.52 10.17
C ILE A 534 -17.52 -5.60 11.69
N ILE A 535 -16.56 -6.26 12.30
CA ILE A 535 -16.35 -6.26 13.75
C ILE A 535 -14.86 -6.14 14.06
N ILE A 536 -14.51 -5.47 15.15
CA ILE A 536 -13.15 -5.42 15.66
C ILE A 536 -12.97 -6.54 16.68
N ALA A 537 -12.03 -7.44 16.43
CA ALA A 537 -11.77 -8.61 17.25
C ALA A 537 -10.32 -8.63 17.73
N ASN A 538 -10.07 -9.26 18.88
CA ASN A 538 -8.71 -9.53 19.32
C ASN A 538 -8.15 -10.72 18.52
N PRO A 539 -6.99 -10.58 17.83
CA PRO A 539 -6.48 -11.60 16.92
C PRO A 539 -6.01 -12.88 17.62
N GLU A 540 -5.65 -12.81 18.91
CA GLU A 540 -5.17 -13.96 19.70
C GLU A 540 -6.35 -14.70 20.34
N THR A 541 -7.25 -13.98 20.98
CA THR A 541 -8.34 -14.56 21.79
C THR A 541 -9.65 -14.76 21.02
N LYS A 542 -9.72 -14.24 19.78
CA LYS A 542 -10.88 -14.28 18.88
C LYS A 542 -12.16 -13.67 19.50
N GLY A 543 -12.01 -12.81 20.51
CA GLY A 543 -13.12 -12.14 21.20
C GLY A 543 -13.43 -10.76 20.61
N PRO A 544 -14.70 -10.31 20.60
CA PRO A 544 -15.04 -8.95 20.18
C PRO A 544 -14.44 -7.89 21.10
N LEU A 545 -14.11 -6.74 20.52
CA LEU A 545 -13.59 -5.58 21.23
C LEU A 545 -14.60 -4.42 21.22
N GLY A 546 -14.41 -3.47 22.13
CA GLY A 546 -15.21 -2.23 22.17
C GLY A 546 -14.54 -1.08 21.42
N ASP A 547 -15.26 0.02 21.19
CA ASP A 547 -14.81 1.18 20.40
C ASP A 547 -13.52 1.87 20.92
N SER A 548 -13.07 1.54 22.13
CA SER A 548 -11.84 2.09 22.75
C SER A 548 -10.59 1.23 22.56
N HIS A 549 -10.65 0.22 21.70
CA HIS A 549 -9.60 -0.77 21.52
C HIS A 549 -9.17 -0.86 20.07
N LEU A 550 -7.88 -1.12 19.87
CA LEU A 550 -7.33 -1.51 18.59
C LEU A 550 -7.44 -3.02 18.48
N GLY A 551 -7.90 -3.51 17.33
CA GLY A 551 -8.00 -4.93 17.06
C GLY A 551 -7.98 -5.24 15.59
N GLU A 552 -8.03 -6.52 15.27
CA GLU A 552 -8.13 -6.98 13.89
C GLU A 552 -9.53 -6.69 13.36
N ILE A 553 -9.60 -6.16 12.14
CA ILE A 553 -10.85 -5.95 11.41
C ILE A 553 -11.28 -7.30 10.85
N TRP A 554 -12.47 -7.75 11.22
CA TRP A 554 -13.08 -8.97 10.69
C TRP A 554 -14.28 -8.56 9.84
N VAL A 555 -14.46 -9.20 8.68
CA VAL A 555 -15.46 -8.82 7.68
C VAL A 555 -16.38 -9.98 7.33
N HIS A 556 -17.67 -9.69 7.26
CA HIS A 556 -18.70 -10.60 6.78
C HIS A 556 -19.44 -9.94 5.62
N SER A 557 -19.33 -10.51 4.43
CA SER A 557 -20.02 -10.05 3.22
C SER A 557 -20.21 -11.20 2.24
N ALA A 558 -21.23 -11.10 1.40
CA ALA A 558 -21.44 -11.99 0.25
C ALA A 558 -20.31 -11.88 -0.80
N HIS A 559 -19.55 -10.78 -0.80
CA HIS A 559 -18.39 -10.60 -1.70
C HIS A 559 -17.02 -10.86 -1.06
N ASN A 560 -16.98 -11.58 0.06
CA ASN A 560 -15.73 -12.17 0.53
C ASN A 560 -15.22 -13.19 -0.51
N GLY A 561 -13.90 -13.32 -0.63
CA GLY A 561 -13.31 -14.45 -1.36
C GLY A 561 -13.68 -15.77 -0.70
N SER A 562 -13.66 -16.87 -1.45
CA SER A 562 -14.03 -18.20 -0.93
C SER A 562 -12.85 -18.96 -0.31
N GLY A 563 -11.62 -18.48 -0.52
CA GLY A 563 -10.41 -19.13 -0.03
C GLY A 563 -9.16 -18.61 -0.73
N TYR A 564 -7.99 -19.01 -0.21
CA TYR A 564 -6.75 -18.89 -0.96
C TYR A 564 -6.58 -20.08 -1.90
N TYR A 565 -6.01 -19.83 -3.07
CA TYR A 565 -5.60 -20.84 -4.02
C TYR A 565 -4.13 -21.18 -3.79
N SER A 566 -3.83 -22.43 -3.43
CA SER A 566 -2.47 -22.95 -3.38
C SER A 566 -2.34 -24.15 -4.33
N GLY A 567 -1.34 -24.11 -5.21
CA GLY A 567 -1.04 -25.21 -6.12
C GLY A 567 -0.47 -26.45 -5.43
N TYR A 568 0.01 -26.31 -4.18
CA TYR A 568 0.40 -27.38 -3.27
C TYR A 568 -0.75 -27.54 -2.27
N GLY A 569 -1.33 -28.74 -2.17
CA GLY A 569 -2.64 -29.01 -1.57
C GLY A 569 -2.93 -28.30 -0.24
N GLU A 570 -4.22 -28.08 0.02
CA GLU A 570 -4.80 -27.33 1.15
C GLU A 570 -3.93 -27.35 2.41
N GLU A 571 -3.10 -26.31 2.58
CA GLU A 571 -2.49 -26.06 3.88
C GLU A 571 -3.61 -25.61 4.82
N VAL A 572 -4.06 -26.55 5.65
CA VAL A 572 -5.09 -26.41 6.70
C VAL A 572 -4.92 -25.12 7.55
N LEU A 573 -3.70 -24.58 7.62
CA LEU A 573 -3.33 -23.35 8.34
C LEU A 573 -3.97 -22.06 7.76
N GLN A 574 -4.35 -22.02 6.49
CA GLN A 574 -4.95 -20.83 5.87
C GLN A 574 -6.50 -20.79 5.92
N SER A 575 -7.15 -21.89 6.31
CA SER A 575 -8.61 -22.00 6.39
C SER A 575 -9.26 -21.04 7.40
N ASP A 576 -8.52 -20.66 8.45
CA ASP A 576 -8.96 -19.73 9.50
C ASP A 576 -9.19 -18.30 8.98
N HIS A 577 -8.61 -17.91 7.82
CA HIS A 577 -8.76 -16.56 7.29
C HIS A 577 -10.16 -16.25 6.74
N PHE A 578 -10.89 -17.25 6.25
CA PHE A 578 -12.19 -17.03 5.61
C PHE A 578 -13.36 -17.53 6.47
N ASN A 579 -13.09 -18.48 7.38
CA ASN A 579 -14.11 -19.20 8.13
C ASN A 579 -14.01 -19.03 9.66
N SER A 580 -13.51 -17.87 10.11
CA SER A 580 -13.36 -17.61 11.54
C SER A 580 -14.67 -17.33 12.26
N ARG A 581 -14.72 -17.67 13.54
CA ARG A 581 -15.85 -17.42 14.45
C ARG A 581 -15.35 -16.75 15.72
N LEU A 582 -16.20 -15.90 16.29
CA LEU A 582 -15.91 -15.27 17.58
C LEU A 582 -15.92 -16.33 18.68
N SER A 583 -15.05 -16.19 19.68
CA SER A 583 -14.98 -17.12 20.82
C SER A 583 -16.14 -16.95 21.80
N PHE A 584 -16.80 -15.78 21.80
CA PHE A 584 -18.01 -15.47 22.58
C PHE A 584 -18.76 -14.29 21.93
N GLY A 585 -20.01 -14.04 22.35
CA GLY A 585 -20.91 -13.11 21.67
C GLY A 585 -21.66 -13.80 20.53
N ASP A 586 -21.65 -13.24 19.32
CA ASP A 586 -22.20 -13.89 18.12
C ASP A 586 -21.22 -14.92 17.55
N THR A 587 -21.30 -16.15 18.04
CA THR A 587 -20.44 -17.26 17.61
C THR A 587 -20.94 -17.95 16.32
N GLN A 588 -22.12 -17.55 15.82
CA GLN A 588 -22.77 -18.18 14.67
C GLN A 588 -22.42 -17.50 13.34
N THR A 589 -22.15 -16.20 13.34
CA THR A 589 -21.66 -15.54 12.13
C THR A 589 -20.24 -16.02 11.79
N VAL A 590 -20.03 -16.36 10.52
CA VAL A 590 -18.71 -16.63 9.95
C VAL A 590 -18.08 -15.32 9.48
N TRP A 591 -16.84 -15.09 9.84
CA TRP A 591 -16.09 -13.89 9.54
C TRP A 591 -14.80 -14.22 8.79
N ALA A 592 -14.46 -13.38 7.83
CA ALA A 592 -13.13 -13.37 7.24
C ALA A 592 -12.21 -12.41 8.02
N ARG A 593 -11.00 -12.89 8.31
CA ARG A 593 -9.93 -12.17 9.01
C ARG A 593 -9.11 -11.39 8.00
N THR A 594 -9.15 -10.07 8.11
CA THR A 594 -8.49 -9.19 7.13
C THR A 594 -6.97 -9.15 7.28
N GLY A 595 -6.43 -9.49 8.44
CA GLY A 595 -5.02 -9.24 8.75
C GLY A 595 -4.68 -7.76 8.96
N TYR A 596 -5.66 -6.84 9.02
CA TYR A 596 -5.45 -5.42 9.28
C TYR A 596 -5.96 -5.03 10.66
N LEU A 597 -5.17 -4.24 11.37
CA LEU A 597 -5.55 -3.62 12.63
C LEU A 597 -6.28 -2.30 12.38
N GLY A 598 -7.36 -2.07 13.12
CA GLY A 598 -8.14 -0.86 13.08
C GLY A 598 -9.10 -0.72 14.24
N PHE A 599 -9.88 0.34 14.20
CA PHE A 599 -10.93 0.61 15.18
C PHE A 599 -12.13 1.30 14.53
N LEU A 600 -13.27 1.24 15.21
CA LEU A 600 -14.49 1.93 14.81
C LEU A 600 -14.73 3.13 15.69
N ARG A 601 -15.26 4.19 15.07
CA ARG A 601 -15.73 5.36 15.78
C ARG A 601 -17.06 5.81 15.22
N ARG A 602 -18.06 5.89 16.10
CA ARG A 602 -19.30 6.59 15.82
C ARG A 602 -19.04 8.10 15.76
N THR A 603 -19.33 8.70 14.62
CA THR A 603 -19.19 10.14 14.38
C THR A 603 -20.49 10.87 14.74
N GLU A 604 -20.44 12.21 14.79
CA GLU A 604 -21.63 13.04 14.97
C GLU A 604 -22.41 13.22 13.66
N LEU A 605 -21.79 12.90 12.52
CA LEU A 605 -22.41 12.94 11.22
C LEU A 605 -23.45 11.83 11.12
N THR A 606 -24.59 12.14 10.52
CA THR A 606 -25.62 11.15 10.20
C THR A 606 -25.46 10.66 8.77
N ASP A 607 -25.77 9.40 8.55
CA ASP A 607 -25.88 8.85 7.21
C ASP A 607 -27.22 9.23 6.55
N ALA A 608 -27.45 8.72 5.33
CA ALA A 608 -28.66 9.00 4.57
C ALA A 608 -29.94 8.45 5.22
N ASN A 609 -29.82 7.51 6.16
CA ASN A 609 -30.95 6.92 6.89
C ASN A 609 -31.23 7.67 8.21
N GLY A 610 -30.44 8.70 8.53
CA GLY A 610 -30.54 9.46 9.77
C GLY A 610 -29.85 8.79 10.97
N GLU A 611 -29.17 7.67 10.78
CA GLU A 611 -28.39 7.01 11.82
C GLU A 611 -27.00 7.62 11.92
N ARG A 612 -26.37 7.53 13.11
CA ARG A 612 -25.00 8.04 13.28
C ARG A 612 -24.02 7.18 12.47
N HIS A 613 -23.16 7.85 11.71
CA HIS A 613 -22.17 7.22 10.85
C HIS A 613 -21.06 6.56 11.67
N ASP A 614 -20.84 5.27 11.44
CA ASP A 614 -19.73 4.50 12.01
C ASP A 614 -18.55 4.49 11.03
N ALA A 615 -17.50 5.23 11.38
CA ALA A 615 -16.30 5.38 10.57
C ALA A 615 -15.24 4.33 10.96
N LEU A 616 -14.69 3.64 9.96
CA LEU A 616 -13.58 2.70 10.10
C LEU A 616 -12.25 3.44 9.94
N PHE A 617 -11.32 3.20 10.86
CA PHE A 617 -9.96 3.71 10.81
C PHE A 617 -8.98 2.54 10.77
N VAL A 618 -8.37 2.33 9.60
CA VAL A 618 -7.29 1.35 9.42
C VAL A 618 -5.99 1.93 9.96
N VAL A 619 -5.29 1.16 10.80
CA VAL A 619 -4.03 1.54 11.43
C VAL A 619 -2.86 0.83 10.76
N GLY A 620 -2.99 -0.40 10.29
CA GLY A 620 -1.94 -1.05 9.50
C GLY A 620 -2.06 -2.57 9.48
N ALA A 621 -1.25 -3.22 8.66
CA ALA A 621 -1.20 -4.68 8.59
C ALA A 621 -0.66 -5.27 9.90
N LEU A 622 -1.27 -6.35 10.36
CA LEU A 622 -0.86 -7.10 11.55
C LEU A 622 0.51 -7.75 11.33
N GLU A 623 0.76 -8.29 10.13
CA GLU A 623 2.02 -8.94 9.77
C GLU A 623 3.22 -7.99 9.69
N GLU A 624 2.98 -6.70 9.44
CA GLU A 624 4.03 -5.67 9.42
C GLU A 624 4.22 -5.00 10.78
N ALA A 625 3.29 -5.17 11.72
CA ALA A 625 3.38 -4.53 13.03
C ALA A 625 4.53 -5.17 13.83
N MET A 626 5.42 -4.33 14.35
CA MET A 626 6.58 -4.75 15.12
C MET A 626 6.24 -4.75 16.61
N GLU A 627 6.59 -5.82 17.32
CA GLU A 627 6.51 -5.85 18.78
C GLU A 627 7.90 -5.62 19.40
N LEU A 628 8.11 -4.46 20.01
CA LEU A 628 9.37 -4.08 20.63
C LEU A 628 9.09 -3.64 22.08
N ARG A 629 9.86 -4.18 23.03
CA ARG A 629 9.67 -3.91 24.48
C ARG A 629 8.23 -4.21 24.96
N GLY A 630 7.57 -5.20 24.36
CA GLY A 630 6.18 -5.59 24.62
C GLY A 630 5.13 -4.60 24.09
N MET A 631 5.51 -3.58 23.34
CA MET A 631 4.62 -2.57 22.75
C MET A 631 4.54 -2.76 21.24
N ARG A 632 3.40 -2.39 20.64
CA ARG A 632 3.16 -2.50 19.20
C ARG A 632 3.52 -1.22 18.46
N TYR A 633 4.33 -1.33 17.41
CA TYR A 633 4.75 -0.24 16.54
C TYR A 633 4.35 -0.53 15.10
N HIS A 634 3.76 0.45 14.44
CA HIS A 634 3.48 0.37 13.01
C HIS A 634 4.61 1.03 12.23
N PRO A 635 5.22 0.37 11.22
CA PRO A 635 6.34 0.91 10.47
C PRO A 635 6.11 2.34 9.94
N ILE A 636 4.92 2.60 9.39
CA ILE A 636 4.54 3.92 8.85
C ILE A 636 4.67 5.07 9.87
N ASP A 637 4.45 4.81 11.16
CA ASP A 637 4.57 5.83 12.20
C ASP A 637 6.04 6.21 12.44
N ILE A 638 6.94 5.23 12.39
CA ILE A 638 8.38 5.45 12.54
C ILE A 638 8.94 6.11 11.28
N GLU A 639 8.58 5.59 10.11
CA GLU A 639 9.00 6.13 8.81
C GLU A 639 8.59 7.60 8.64
N THR A 640 7.38 7.98 9.09
CA THR A 640 6.95 9.37 9.06
C THR A 640 7.85 10.28 9.90
N SER A 641 8.33 9.81 11.05
CA SER A 641 9.29 10.56 11.88
C SER A 641 10.67 10.61 11.22
N VAL A 642 11.12 9.51 10.62
CA VAL A 642 12.42 9.43 9.91
C VAL A 642 12.46 10.36 8.70
N ILE A 643 11.43 10.36 7.84
CA ILE A 643 11.35 11.26 6.67
C ILE A 643 11.41 12.74 7.10
N ARG A 644 10.82 13.10 8.25
CA ARG A 644 10.86 14.48 8.75
C ARG A 644 12.17 14.85 9.43
N ALA A 645 13.04 13.89 9.72
CA ALA A 645 14.26 14.12 10.47
C ALA A 645 15.27 14.96 9.69
N HIS A 646 15.33 14.82 8.37
CA HIS A 646 16.23 15.59 7.52
C HIS A 646 15.70 15.73 6.09
N LYS A 647 15.97 16.86 5.44
CA LYS A 647 15.48 17.18 4.09
C LYS A 647 16.05 16.28 2.98
N SER A 648 17.25 15.74 3.17
CA SER A 648 17.93 14.87 2.21
C SER A 648 17.43 13.41 2.28
N ILE A 649 16.45 13.11 3.14
CA ILE A 649 15.83 11.77 3.20
C ILE A 649 14.67 11.76 2.20
N MET A 650 14.86 11.07 1.07
CA MET A 650 13.83 10.96 0.04
C MET A 650 12.79 9.91 0.43
N GLU A 651 13.27 8.74 0.83
CA GLU A 651 12.43 7.64 1.31
C GLU A 651 13.11 6.90 2.45
N CYS A 652 12.30 6.15 3.21
CA CYS A 652 12.83 5.26 4.23
C CYS A 652 11.95 4.03 4.46
N ALA A 653 12.52 2.97 5.02
CA ALA A 653 11.79 1.78 5.41
C ALA A 653 12.37 1.23 6.71
N VAL A 654 11.50 0.67 7.55
CA VAL A 654 11.92 0.09 8.83
C VAL A 654 11.47 -1.36 8.96
N PHE A 655 12.33 -2.15 9.60
CA PHE A 655 12.04 -3.55 9.93
C PHE A 655 12.86 -3.98 11.15
N THR A 656 12.56 -5.16 11.68
CA THR A 656 13.32 -5.75 12.79
C THR A 656 14.33 -6.78 12.32
N TRP A 657 15.51 -6.80 12.94
CA TRP A 657 16.52 -7.86 12.83
C TRP A 657 17.03 -8.21 14.23
N THR A 658 16.95 -9.47 14.65
CA THR A 658 17.41 -9.93 15.99
C THR A 658 16.93 -9.06 17.18
N ASN A 659 15.69 -8.55 17.12
CA ASN A 659 15.07 -7.59 18.05
C ASN A 659 15.63 -6.16 18.03
N LEU A 660 16.56 -5.86 17.13
CA LEU A 660 17.01 -4.51 16.81
C LEU A 660 16.10 -3.89 15.75
N LEU A 661 15.89 -2.59 15.86
CA LEU A 661 15.25 -1.80 14.81
C LEU A 661 16.30 -1.42 13.76
N VAL A 662 16.06 -1.80 12.51
CA VAL A 662 16.84 -1.40 11.36
C VAL A 662 16.06 -0.31 10.62
N VAL A 663 16.75 0.78 10.28
CA VAL A 663 16.20 1.89 9.49
C VAL A 663 17.04 2.03 8.24
N VAL A 664 16.42 1.85 7.08
CA VAL A 664 17.02 2.10 5.77
C VAL A 664 16.53 3.45 5.27
N VAL A 665 17.43 4.33 4.83
CA VAL A 665 17.12 5.66 4.28
C VAL A 665 17.74 5.83 2.90
N GLU A 666 16.96 6.34 1.96
CA GLU A 666 17.45 6.78 0.65
C GLU A 666 17.87 8.24 0.72
N LEU A 667 19.13 8.50 0.36
CA LEU A 667 19.73 9.82 0.37
C LEU A 667 19.50 10.55 -0.96
N GLU A 668 18.81 11.68 -0.92
CA GLU A 668 18.77 12.68 -1.99
C GLU A 668 19.82 13.75 -1.71
N GLY A 669 21.05 13.52 -2.19
CA GLY A 669 22.16 14.43 -1.95
C GLY A 669 23.52 13.86 -2.34
N SER A 670 24.58 14.50 -1.86
CA SER A 670 25.94 13.97 -1.97
C SER A 670 26.17 12.89 -0.91
N GLU A 671 26.93 11.83 -1.24
CA GLU A 671 27.38 10.81 -0.28
C GLU A 671 28.04 11.39 0.98
N GLN A 672 28.62 12.60 0.91
CA GLN A 672 29.19 13.30 2.07
C GLN A 672 28.16 13.63 3.16
N GLU A 673 26.87 13.74 2.80
CA GLU A 673 25.76 13.97 3.72
C GLU A 673 25.27 12.67 4.39
N ALA A 674 25.69 11.49 3.90
CA ALA A 674 25.15 10.20 4.36
C ALA A 674 25.31 10.03 5.88
N LEU A 675 26.50 10.34 6.40
CA LEU A 675 26.81 10.18 7.82
C LEU A 675 26.16 11.24 8.72
N ASP A 676 25.77 12.40 8.17
CA ASP A 676 24.99 13.38 8.91
C ASP A 676 23.58 12.87 9.23
N LEU A 677 23.04 11.95 8.42
CA LEU A 677 21.71 11.37 8.66
C LEU A 677 21.67 10.45 9.89
N VAL A 678 22.76 9.77 10.22
CA VAL A 678 22.79 8.73 11.27
C VAL A 678 22.36 9.28 12.65
N PRO A 679 22.93 10.40 13.15
CA PRO A 679 22.47 11.00 14.39
C PRO A 679 21.04 11.53 14.31
N MET A 680 20.64 12.10 13.16
CA MET A 680 19.31 12.69 12.96
C MET A 680 18.21 11.63 13.04
N VAL A 681 18.38 10.52 12.33
CA VAL A 681 17.49 9.36 12.34
C VAL A 681 17.43 8.74 13.74
N THR A 682 18.59 8.47 14.34
CA THR A 682 18.68 7.84 15.67
C THR A 682 17.98 8.69 16.73
N LYS A 683 18.19 10.02 16.71
CA LYS A 683 17.55 10.94 17.64
C LYS A 683 16.04 11.03 17.42
N ALA A 684 15.58 11.20 16.17
CA ALA A 684 14.15 11.34 15.87
C ALA A 684 13.35 10.11 16.30
N VAL A 685 13.85 8.90 16.02
CA VAL A 685 13.22 7.65 16.45
C VAL A 685 13.23 7.52 17.97
N LEU A 686 14.34 7.87 18.61
CA LEU A 686 14.45 7.78 20.06
C LEU A 686 13.48 8.74 20.78
N GLU A 687 13.37 9.99 20.34
CA GLU A 687 12.54 11.01 20.99
C GLU A 687 11.04 10.79 20.76
N GLU A 688 10.62 10.43 19.55
CA GLU A 688 9.21 10.27 19.21
C GLU A 688 8.68 8.86 19.55
N HIS A 689 9.53 7.83 19.41
CA HIS A 689 9.14 6.43 19.53
C HIS A 689 9.62 5.72 20.78
N TYR A 690 10.56 6.31 21.53
CA TYR A 690 11.22 5.68 22.66
C TYR A 690 11.83 4.32 22.28
N LEU A 691 12.38 4.25 21.07
CA LEU A 691 13.06 3.08 20.53
C LEU A 691 14.51 3.44 20.24
N ILE A 692 15.41 2.50 20.55
CA ILE A 692 16.79 2.60 20.13
C ILE A 692 16.88 1.96 18.74
N VAL A 693 17.37 2.73 17.77
CA VAL A 693 17.74 2.22 16.45
C VAL A 693 19.04 1.44 16.61
N GLY A 694 19.06 0.18 16.18
CA GLY A 694 20.25 -0.67 16.24
C GLY A 694 21.13 -0.52 14.99
N VAL A 695 20.51 -0.36 13.82
CA VAL A 695 21.23 -0.20 12.55
C VAL A 695 20.59 0.89 11.71
N VAL A 696 21.40 1.82 11.20
CA VAL A 696 21.01 2.78 10.16
C VAL A 696 21.76 2.44 8.88
N VAL A 697 21.02 2.20 7.80
CA VAL A 697 21.57 1.91 6.48
C VAL A 697 21.23 3.09 5.57
N VAL A 698 22.24 3.73 4.98
CA VAL A 698 22.06 4.83 4.04
C VAL A 698 22.35 4.30 2.64
N THR A 699 21.42 4.49 1.71
CA THR A 699 21.49 3.95 0.35
C THR A 699 21.20 5.03 -0.69
N ASP A 700 21.53 4.73 -1.94
CA ASP A 700 21.07 5.53 -3.09
C ASP A 700 19.54 5.47 -3.24
N ILE A 701 19.01 6.42 -4.04
CA ILE A 701 17.60 6.49 -4.40
C ILE A 701 17.20 5.26 -5.23
N GLY A 702 16.04 4.70 -4.91
CA GLY A 702 15.44 3.57 -5.64
C GLY A 702 15.85 2.18 -5.14
N VAL A 703 16.63 2.09 -4.05
CA VAL A 703 17.00 0.83 -3.40
C VAL A 703 15.84 0.24 -2.60
N ILE A 704 14.99 1.08 -2.00
CA ILE A 704 13.80 0.65 -1.27
C ILE A 704 12.74 0.19 -2.28
N PRO A 705 12.40 -1.11 -2.30
CA PRO A 705 11.45 -1.65 -3.25
C PRO A 705 10.03 -1.13 -2.97
N ILE A 706 9.45 -0.46 -3.95
CA ILE A 706 8.05 0.02 -3.91
C ILE A 706 7.28 -0.67 -5.04
N ASN A 707 6.13 -1.25 -4.73
CA ASN A 707 5.32 -1.90 -5.74
C ASN A 707 4.51 -0.87 -6.57
N SER A 708 3.88 -1.35 -7.64
CA SER A 708 3.06 -0.51 -8.52
C SER A 708 1.91 0.27 -7.85
N ARG A 709 1.40 -0.19 -6.70
CA ARG A 709 0.35 0.51 -5.92
C ARG A 709 0.93 1.60 -5.01
N GLY A 710 2.26 1.64 -4.89
CA GLY A 710 2.99 2.60 -4.08
C GLY A 710 3.40 2.05 -2.72
N GLU A 711 3.17 0.76 -2.45
CA GLU A 711 3.41 0.13 -1.14
C GLU A 711 4.87 -0.35 -1.01
N LYS A 712 5.53 0.02 0.09
CA LYS A 712 6.90 -0.41 0.42
C LYS A 712 6.96 -1.91 0.70
N GLN A 713 7.85 -2.63 0.03
CA GLN A 713 8.08 -4.07 0.20
C GLN A 713 9.12 -4.33 1.30
N ARG A 714 8.76 -3.98 2.55
CA ARG A 714 9.68 -3.97 3.70
C ARG A 714 10.38 -5.30 3.95
N MET A 715 9.68 -6.41 3.74
CA MET A 715 10.26 -7.73 3.96
C MET A 715 11.23 -8.11 2.85
N HIS A 716 10.94 -7.73 1.60
CA HIS A 716 11.88 -7.93 0.51
C HIS A 716 13.18 -7.14 0.77
N LEU A 717 13.06 -5.90 1.24
CA LEU A 717 14.20 -5.10 1.66
C LEU A 717 14.97 -5.75 2.82
N ARG A 718 14.26 -6.25 3.84
CA ARG A 718 14.85 -6.98 4.96
C ARG A 718 15.61 -8.21 4.48
N ASP A 719 15.01 -9.03 3.63
CA ASP A 719 15.62 -10.27 3.17
C ASP A 719 16.87 -9.97 2.31
N GLY A 720 16.84 -8.91 1.50
CA GLY A 720 18.03 -8.39 0.79
C GLY A 720 19.13 -7.92 1.75
N PHE A 721 18.76 -7.22 2.84
CA PHE A 721 19.71 -6.84 3.90
C PHE A 721 20.33 -8.07 4.58
N LEU A 722 19.55 -9.10 4.89
CA LEU A 722 20.02 -10.31 5.55
C LEU A 722 20.91 -11.19 4.66
N GLN A 723 20.79 -11.05 3.35
CA GLN A 723 21.54 -11.80 2.34
C GLN A 723 22.75 -11.01 1.79
N ASP A 724 23.08 -9.86 2.38
CA ASP A 724 24.14 -8.95 1.93
C ASP A 724 23.99 -8.55 0.44
N GLN A 725 22.75 -8.35 -0.01
CA GLN A 725 22.42 -7.96 -1.39
C GLN A 725 22.22 -6.45 -1.57
N LEU A 726 22.15 -5.71 -0.46
CA LEU A 726 22.12 -4.25 -0.52
C LEU A 726 23.54 -3.73 -0.75
N ASP A 727 23.66 -2.70 -1.59
CA ASP A 727 24.89 -1.94 -1.81
C ASP A 727 24.75 -0.55 -1.16
N PRO A 728 24.92 -0.44 0.17
CA PRO A 728 24.70 0.81 0.88
C PRO A 728 25.89 1.77 0.75
N ILE A 729 25.59 3.07 0.71
CA ILE A 729 26.58 4.14 0.87
C ILE A 729 27.26 4.02 2.23
N TYR A 730 26.47 3.74 3.28
CA TYR A 730 26.99 3.54 4.63
C TYR A 730 26.10 2.66 5.50
N VAL A 731 26.72 1.90 6.42
CA VAL A 731 26.02 1.12 7.46
C VAL A 731 26.55 1.51 8.83
N ALA A 732 25.69 2.11 9.65
CA ALA A 732 25.99 2.46 11.04
C ALA A 732 25.39 1.44 12.01
N TYR A 733 26.25 0.78 12.79
CA TYR A 733 25.83 -0.05 13.92
C TYR A 733 25.88 0.77 15.20
N ASN A 734 24.71 1.05 15.77
CA ASN A 734 24.60 1.80 17.00
C ASN A 734 24.94 0.88 18.18
N MET A 735 25.89 1.30 19.01
CA MET A 735 26.43 0.51 20.14
C MET A 735 25.73 0.73 21.48
#